data_AF-A0A2D9CC28-F1
#
_entry.id   AF-A0A2D9CC28-F1
#
_cell.length_a   1.000
_cell.length_b   1.000
_cell.length_c   1.000
_cell.angle_alpha   90.00
_cell.angle_beta   90.00
_cell.angle_gamma   90.00
#
_symmetry.space_group_name_H-M   'P 1'
#
loop_
_entity.id
_entity.type
_entity.pdbx_description
1 polymer ?
#
loop_
_entity_poly.entity_id
_entity_poly.type
_entity_poly.pdbx_seq_one_letter_code
_entity_poly.pdbx_strand_id
1 'polypeptide(L)'
;MGLYEFMFGGGEKVEDDPEETQKGMGYGELILDNVIGLDNDYDSFGEKLGRTINEDEIGFVKQAGQGIYEGAKDFIKAPIETTKEAVKEVATSTKDLFTKDLDERLQEMYGVDMTSATGDQITAARESVMSDALGASALIPAAGVGIKGAKVLASAMPEVEFDPSTVGMNMGNVSFKPKDSKDETVPATVAQQTENMLDIDRRVDTRLPTSEKSPDFARMGEGELVSDGDAMFSANTNMAENFAMMAEYYPGMKNLWSDDVAETRANVTEQMTGNIVSLYDMSDRLGIAGESKQWYKGANRIALGLSSRFGVQDTKAAGVLAALSPQKNWFENVALAERLIKHHTELGPNAPWSQAMDDITITVPPARKKQGTTSFQDPPKNAKILESVKGKTWGELETPEQKGMWLRAYDEAHFGRQFREVSPEGDILGYSTTNDGTPALASHQGFSTLAKVVRILEGDGTLNSISPELGKEHKVRNFFNNILNPDSPKDVTVDTHQIAAGLFRPLGAGSVEVKQGLSGGNVTGNPAIFSNEGKATSGMGGTYGLYFDATSEGAKLRGVLPREMQSVSWEQLRTLFPDTLKRDKSFIAATEAIWRMVDDKQLDPEGARNLIIAEAEKRGQTEDKLIPSWKNYKGKRRDIGIATTGLMGAAGLATAEEAPAEEEGFATPQ
;
A
#
# COMPACT_ATOMS: atom_id res chain seq x y z
N MET A 1 9.00 5.58 -26.75
CA MET A 1 8.13 4.45 -26.34
C MET A 1 7.43 4.87 -25.06
N GLY A 2 6.11 5.03 -25.12
CA GLY A 2 5.29 5.29 -23.93
C GLY A 2 5.15 4.02 -23.08
N LEU A 3 4.79 4.17 -21.81
CA LEU A 3 4.63 3.04 -20.89
C LEU A 3 3.63 2.02 -21.44
N TYR A 4 2.56 2.45 -22.12
CA TYR A 4 1.61 1.55 -22.77
C TYR A 4 2.26 0.59 -23.80
N GLU A 5 3.10 1.10 -24.71
CA GLU A 5 3.81 0.27 -25.71
C GLU A 5 4.85 -0.65 -25.07
N PHE A 6 5.51 -0.19 -24.00
CA PHE A 6 6.45 -1.00 -23.22
C PHE A 6 5.74 -2.10 -22.40
N MET A 7 4.52 -1.83 -21.93
CA MET A 7 3.79 -2.73 -21.05
C MET A 7 3.11 -3.88 -21.82
N PHE A 8 2.71 -3.68 -23.09
CA PHE A 8 1.82 -4.61 -23.80
C PHE A 8 2.25 -4.99 -25.22
N GLY A 9 3.51 -4.72 -25.61
CA GLY A 9 4.06 -5.11 -26.90
C GLY A 9 4.36 -6.62 -27.01
N GLY A 10 3.39 -7.39 -27.51
CA GLY A 10 3.65 -8.70 -28.15
C GLY A 10 2.82 -9.88 -27.61
N GLY A 11 1.65 -10.11 -28.22
CA GLY A 11 0.90 -11.36 -28.11
C GLY A 11 0.30 -11.73 -29.47
N GLU A 12 0.49 -12.98 -29.90
CA GLU A 12 -0.05 -13.53 -31.15
C GLU A 12 -1.57 -13.39 -31.22
N LYS A 13 -2.08 -13.01 -32.39
CA LYS A 13 -3.52 -12.97 -32.69
C LYS A 13 -4.10 -14.38 -32.54
N VAL A 14 -4.98 -14.55 -31.56
CA VAL A 14 -5.97 -15.62 -31.57
C VAL A 14 -7.14 -15.09 -32.41
N GLU A 15 -7.38 -15.72 -33.55
CA GLU A 15 -8.59 -15.50 -34.36
C GLU A 15 -9.76 -16.14 -33.62
N ASP A 16 -10.62 -15.32 -33.02
CA ASP A 16 -12.02 -15.65 -32.76
C ASP A 16 -12.91 -14.69 -33.57
N ASP A 17 -13.85 -15.30 -34.27
CA ASP A 17 -14.75 -14.74 -35.29
C ASP A 17 -15.74 -13.70 -34.69
N PRO A 18 -15.74 -12.42 -35.11
CA PRO A 18 -16.55 -11.37 -34.50
C PRO A 18 -17.81 -11.06 -35.33
N GLU A 19 -18.97 -11.52 -34.87
CA GLU A 19 -20.26 -10.95 -35.28
C GLU A 19 -21.13 -10.60 -34.07
N GLU A 20 -20.64 -9.67 -33.24
CA GLU A 20 -21.46 -8.60 -32.68
C GLU A 20 -20.70 -7.30 -32.90
N THR A 21 -21.06 -6.58 -33.97
CA THR A 21 -20.38 -5.34 -34.38
C THR A 21 -20.52 -4.27 -33.30
N GLN A 22 -19.44 -3.98 -32.58
CA GLN A 22 -19.35 -2.78 -31.75
C GLN A 22 -19.46 -1.55 -32.66
N LYS A 23 -20.58 -0.80 -32.57
CA LYS A 23 -20.79 0.42 -33.36
C LYS A 23 -20.05 1.60 -32.70
N GLY A 24 -19.21 2.29 -33.47
CA GLY A 24 -18.44 3.48 -33.02
C GLY A 24 -17.23 3.15 -32.13
N MET A 25 -16.34 4.14 -31.92
CA MET A 25 -15.11 3.94 -31.16
C MET A 25 -15.36 3.60 -29.69
N GLY A 26 -14.64 2.60 -29.17
CA GLY A 26 -14.63 2.29 -27.74
C GLY A 26 -13.92 3.36 -26.91
N TYR A 27 -14.09 3.34 -25.58
CA TYR A 27 -13.38 4.29 -24.69
C TYR A 27 -11.85 4.18 -24.81
N GLY A 28 -11.31 2.98 -25.06
CA GLY A 28 -9.87 2.77 -25.30
C GLY A 28 -9.37 3.43 -26.58
N GLU A 29 -10.13 3.33 -27.68
CA GLU A 29 -9.82 3.99 -28.95
C GLU A 29 -9.96 5.50 -28.83
N LEU A 30 -11.00 6.01 -28.15
CA LEU A 30 -11.18 7.44 -27.88
C LEU A 30 -10.05 8.04 -27.04
N ILE A 31 -9.51 7.29 -26.09
CA ILE A 31 -8.36 7.76 -25.28
C ILE A 31 -7.09 7.78 -26.13
N LEU A 32 -6.90 6.77 -26.99
CA LEU A 32 -5.77 6.72 -27.90
C LEU A 32 -5.86 7.87 -28.91
N ASP A 33 -7.03 8.10 -29.49
CA ASP A 33 -7.32 9.19 -30.43
C ASP A 33 -7.12 10.59 -29.82
N ASN A 34 -7.64 10.82 -28.61
CA ASN A 34 -7.49 12.10 -27.92
C ASN A 34 -6.05 12.41 -27.44
N VAL A 35 -5.16 11.41 -27.38
CA VAL A 35 -3.79 11.55 -26.85
C VAL A 35 -2.74 11.53 -27.94
N ILE A 36 -2.89 10.68 -28.96
CA ILE A 36 -1.90 10.50 -30.02
C ILE A 36 -2.43 10.82 -31.43
N GLY A 37 -3.75 11.00 -31.60
CA GLY A 37 -4.41 11.12 -32.90
C GLY A 37 -4.39 9.79 -33.65
N LEU A 38 -5.56 9.26 -34.00
CA LEU A 38 -5.69 8.10 -34.86
C LEU A 38 -6.10 8.55 -36.26
N ASP A 39 -5.52 7.95 -37.29
CA ASP A 39 -5.94 8.18 -38.68
C ASP A 39 -7.25 7.42 -38.94
N ASN A 40 -8.32 7.93 -38.36
CA ASN A 40 -9.69 7.46 -38.51
C ASN A 40 -10.54 8.66 -39.00
N ASP A 41 -11.59 8.42 -39.79
CA ASP A 41 -12.39 9.51 -40.40
C ASP A 41 -13.25 10.29 -39.37
N TYR A 42 -12.97 10.18 -38.06
CA TYR A 42 -13.65 10.86 -36.96
C TYR A 42 -12.71 11.85 -36.27
N ASP A 43 -13.18 13.09 -36.08
CA ASP A 43 -12.38 14.18 -35.53
C ASP A 43 -12.68 14.37 -34.03
N SER A 44 -11.81 13.88 -33.15
CA SER A 44 -12.04 13.87 -31.70
C SER A 44 -11.83 15.23 -31.02
N PHE A 45 -12.32 15.38 -29.79
CA PHE A 45 -12.20 16.58 -28.96
C PHE A 45 -10.75 16.97 -28.70
N GLY A 46 -9.89 15.98 -28.43
CA GLY A 46 -8.45 16.15 -28.20
C GLY A 46 -7.72 16.64 -29.45
N GLU A 47 -8.11 16.17 -30.63
CA GLU A 47 -7.58 16.66 -31.91
C GLU A 47 -8.07 18.08 -32.23
N LYS A 48 -9.36 18.37 -31.98
CA LYS A 48 -9.94 19.72 -32.11
C LYS A 48 -9.27 20.71 -31.14
N LEU A 49 -9.06 20.30 -29.90
CA LEU A 49 -8.39 21.09 -28.87
C LEU A 49 -6.90 21.28 -29.21
N GLY A 50 -6.21 20.22 -29.66
CA GLY A 50 -4.83 20.25 -30.12
C GLY A 50 -4.63 21.20 -31.29
N ARG A 51 -5.51 21.18 -32.30
CA ARG A 51 -5.49 22.15 -33.41
C ARG A 51 -5.73 23.58 -32.92
N THR A 52 -6.70 23.80 -32.03
CA THR A 52 -6.99 25.13 -31.46
C THR A 52 -5.79 25.69 -30.67
N ILE A 53 -5.07 24.83 -29.93
CA ILE A 53 -3.86 25.21 -29.19
C ILE A 53 -2.70 25.50 -30.17
N ASN A 54 -2.57 24.73 -31.24
CA ASN A 54 -1.47 24.85 -32.20
C ASN A 54 -1.65 26.05 -33.16
N GLU A 55 -2.91 26.44 -33.44
CA GLU A 55 -3.25 27.59 -34.29
C GLU A 55 -3.07 28.95 -33.58
N ASP A 56 -3.30 29.03 -32.27
CA ASP A 56 -3.11 30.26 -31.48
C ASP A 56 -2.77 29.96 -30.01
N GLU A 57 -1.55 29.46 -29.76
CA GLU A 57 -1.07 29.06 -28.44
C GLU A 57 -1.14 30.21 -27.41
N ILE A 58 -0.80 31.44 -27.83
CA ILE A 58 -0.79 32.63 -26.98
C ILE A 58 -2.22 33.12 -26.74
N GLY A 59 -3.09 33.09 -27.75
CA GLY A 59 -4.51 33.41 -27.61
C GLY A 59 -5.24 32.41 -26.74
N PHE A 60 -4.94 31.11 -26.84
CA PHE A 60 -5.47 30.06 -25.99
C PHE A 60 -5.05 30.24 -24.53
N VAL A 61 -3.76 30.45 -24.23
CA VAL A 61 -3.28 30.71 -22.86
C VAL A 61 -3.87 32.01 -22.30
N LYS A 62 -4.02 33.04 -23.14
CA LYS A 62 -4.63 34.31 -22.76
C LYS A 62 -6.13 34.18 -22.52
N GLN A 63 -6.86 33.38 -23.31
CA GLN A 63 -8.28 33.10 -23.14
C GLN A 63 -8.55 32.16 -21.96
N ALA A 64 -7.74 31.14 -21.75
CA ALA A 64 -7.81 30.26 -20.57
C ALA A 64 -7.48 31.04 -19.29
N GLY A 65 -6.44 31.89 -19.33
CA GLY A 65 -6.08 32.78 -18.24
C GLY A 65 -7.12 33.89 -18.00
N GLN A 66 -7.72 34.44 -19.05
CA GLN A 66 -8.84 35.38 -18.95
C GLN A 66 -10.12 34.69 -18.45
N GLY A 67 -10.38 33.43 -18.82
CA GLY A 67 -11.54 32.65 -18.34
C GLY A 67 -11.44 32.34 -16.85
N ILE A 68 -10.25 31.96 -16.36
CA ILE A 68 -9.97 31.78 -14.93
C ILE A 68 -10.06 33.12 -14.18
N TYR A 69 -9.55 34.20 -14.76
CA TYR A 69 -9.54 35.53 -14.14
C TYR A 69 -10.91 36.21 -14.14
N GLU A 70 -11.68 36.14 -15.22
CA GLU A 70 -13.05 36.66 -15.35
C GLU A 70 -14.02 35.81 -14.50
N GLY A 71 -13.87 34.48 -14.47
CA GLY A 71 -14.64 33.61 -13.57
C GLY A 71 -14.43 33.93 -12.08
N ALA A 72 -13.20 34.30 -11.69
CA ALA A 72 -12.92 34.80 -10.34
C ALA A 72 -13.44 36.24 -10.09
N LYS A 73 -13.52 37.07 -11.13
CA LYS A 73 -13.99 38.47 -11.07
C LYS A 73 -15.51 38.56 -10.98
N ASP A 74 -16.22 37.72 -11.71
CA ASP A 74 -17.68 37.65 -11.75
C ASP A 74 -18.23 37.12 -10.41
N PHE A 75 -17.50 36.20 -9.77
CA PHE A 75 -17.81 35.72 -8.43
C PHE A 75 -17.69 36.81 -7.35
N ILE A 76 -16.80 37.79 -7.53
CA ILE A 76 -16.57 38.88 -6.57
C ILE A 76 -17.50 40.09 -6.81
N LYS A 77 -17.99 40.30 -8.04
CA LYS A 77 -18.71 41.54 -8.41
C LYS A 77 -20.23 41.49 -8.34
N ALA A 78 -20.88 40.32 -8.29
CA ALA A 78 -22.34 40.26 -8.17
C ALA A 78 -22.82 39.02 -7.39
N PRO A 79 -22.93 39.07 -6.05
CA PRO A 79 -23.22 37.88 -5.25
C PRO A 79 -24.65 37.29 -5.38
N ILE A 80 -25.56 37.87 -6.20
CA ILE A 80 -27.00 37.50 -6.12
C ILE A 80 -27.72 37.23 -7.46
N GLU A 81 -27.17 37.49 -8.65
CA GLU A 81 -27.93 37.23 -9.90
C GLU A 81 -27.36 36.19 -10.89
N THR A 82 -26.11 35.74 -10.75
CA THR A 82 -25.52 34.75 -11.69
C THR A 82 -25.64 33.28 -11.24
N THR A 83 -26.31 32.99 -10.12
CA THR A 83 -26.26 31.70 -9.42
C THR A 83 -27.26 30.63 -9.86
N LYS A 84 -28.04 30.82 -10.94
CA LYS A 84 -29.03 29.78 -11.36
C LYS A 84 -28.65 28.98 -12.58
N GLU A 85 -28.02 29.58 -13.59
CA GLU A 85 -27.63 28.88 -14.83
C GLU A 85 -26.32 28.12 -14.64
N ALA A 86 -25.26 28.78 -14.12
CA ALA A 86 -23.98 28.12 -13.84
C ALA A 86 -24.09 27.01 -12.77
N VAL A 87 -24.93 27.20 -11.74
CA VAL A 87 -25.18 26.16 -10.73
C VAL A 87 -26.05 25.03 -11.30
N LYS A 88 -26.94 25.31 -12.26
CA LYS A 88 -27.68 24.27 -12.98
C LYS A 88 -26.75 23.46 -13.88
N GLU A 89 -25.91 24.09 -14.71
CA GLU A 89 -24.98 23.36 -15.58
C GLU A 89 -23.96 22.53 -14.78
N VAL A 90 -23.53 23.03 -13.62
CA VAL A 90 -22.66 22.30 -12.69
C VAL A 90 -23.40 21.14 -12.01
N ALA A 91 -24.64 21.35 -11.56
CA ALA A 91 -25.45 20.28 -10.98
C ALA A 91 -25.87 19.25 -12.03
N THR A 92 -26.11 19.67 -13.26
CA THR A 92 -26.47 18.82 -14.40
C THR A 92 -25.27 18.03 -14.88
N SER A 93 -24.09 18.60 -15.13
CA SER A 93 -22.89 17.82 -15.51
C SER A 93 -22.43 16.84 -14.43
N THR A 94 -22.49 17.24 -13.15
CA THR A 94 -22.18 16.35 -12.03
C THR A 94 -23.24 15.24 -11.92
N LYS A 95 -24.54 15.57 -12.03
CA LYS A 95 -25.62 14.58 -12.01
C LYS A 95 -25.56 13.64 -13.21
N ASP A 96 -25.32 14.15 -14.40
CA ASP A 96 -25.27 13.42 -15.66
C ASP A 96 -24.06 12.49 -15.74
N LEU A 97 -22.93 12.85 -15.11
CA LEU A 97 -21.80 11.96 -14.87
C LEU A 97 -22.16 10.79 -13.93
N PHE A 98 -23.02 11.02 -12.94
CA PHE A 98 -23.37 10.02 -11.92
C PHE A 98 -24.65 9.22 -12.20
N THR A 99 -25.52 9.66 -13.12
CA THR A 99 -26.85 9.04 -13.29
C THR A 99 -27.24 8.67 -14.71
N LYS A 100 -26.59 9.17 -15.77
CA LYS A 100 -27.00 8.90 -17.15
C LYS A 100 -26.19 7.78 -17.79
N ASP A 101 -26.88 6.75 -18.24
CA ASP A 101 -26.29 5.72 -19.09
C ASP A 101 -26.14 6.21 -20.55
N LEU A 102 -25.49 5.39 -21.38
CA LEU A 102 -25.17 5.75 -22.77
C LEU A 102 -26.42 5.87 -23.65
N ASP A 103 -27.48 5.11 -23.36
CA ASP A 103 -28.75 5.16 -24.10
C ASP A 103 -29.53 6.45 -23.79
N GLU A 104 -29.56 6.88 -22.53
CA GLU A 104 -30.12 8.18 -22.15
C GLU A 104 -29.38 9.34 -22.82
N ARG A 105 -28.04 9.25 -22.94
CA ARG A 105 -27.22 10.26 -23.62
C ARG A 105 -27.48 10.31 -25.13
N LEU A 106 -27.62 9.17 -25.78
CA LEU A 106 -27.97 9.10 -27.21
C LEU A 106 -29.37 9.64 -27.49
N GLN A 107 -30.31 9.33 -26.61
CA GLN A 107 -31.68 9.82 -26.71
C GLN A 107 -31.74 11.34 -26.52
N GLU A 108 -30.92 11.92 -25.66
CA GLU A 108 -30.86 13.37 -25.45
C GLU A 108 -30.09 14.10 -26.56
N MET A 109 -28.93 13.60 -26.97
CA MET A 109 -28.09 14.25 -27.98
C MET A 109 -28.68 14.13 -29.38
N TYR A 110 -29.36 13.03 -29.67
CA TYR A 110 -29.74 12.66 -31.04
C TYR A 110 -31.15 12.08 -31.19
N GLY A 111 -31.89 11.84 -30.10
CA GLY A 111 -33.24 11.27 -30.15
C GLY A 111 -33.30 9.81 -30.60
N VAL A 112 -32.19 9.08 -30.46
CA VAL A 112 -32.02 7.69 -30.90
C VAL A 112 -31.53 6.83 -29.75
N ASP A 113 -31.79 5.52 -29.82
CA ASP A 113 -31.26 4.51 -28.91
C ASP A 113 -30.03 3.80 -29.53
N MET A 114 -29.35 2.95 -28.75
CA MET A 114 -28.19 2.18 -29.20
C MET A 114 -28.43 1.35 -30.46
N THR A 115 -29.67 0.91 -30.70
CA THR A 115 -30.00 0.07 -31.85
C THR A 115 -30.08 0.89 -33.15
N SER A 116 -30.51 2.14 -33.05
CA SER A 116 -30.74 3.06 -34.16
C SER A 116 -29.64 4.12 -34.35
N ALA A 117 -28.76 4.30 -33.37
CA ALA A 117 -27.63 5.23 -33.43
C ALA A 117 -26.54 4.78 -34.42
N THR A 118 -25.94 5.76 -35.09
CA THR A 118 -24.74 5.60 -35.94
C THR A 118 -23.47 5.51 -35.09
N GLY A 119 -22.39 4.96 -35.65
CA GLY A 119 -21.11 4.86 -34.95
C GLY A 119 -20.59 6.20 -34.42
N ASP A 120 -20.75 7.28 -35.19
CA ASP A 120 -20.32 8.63 -34.79
C ASP A 120 -21.16 9.20 -33.64
N GLN A 121 -22.48 8.95 -33.64
CA GLN A 121 -23.36 9.38 -32.55
C GLN A 121 -23.02 8.68 -31.23
N ILE A 122 -22.65 7.41 -31.32
CA ILE A 122 -22.22 6.59 -30.18
C ILE A 122 -20.85 7.07 -29.66
N THR A 123 -19.94 7.38 -30.58
CA THR A 123 -18.63 7.92 -30.29
C THR A 123 -18.73 9.28 -29.58
N ALA A 124 -19.54 10.19 -30.12
CA ALA A 124 -19.80 11.51 -29.52
C ALA A 124 -20.49 11.42 -28.15
N ALA A 125 -21.40 10.46 -27.96
CA ALA A 125 -22.05 10.23 -26.66
C ALA A 125 -21.06 9.73 -25.59
N ARG A 126 -20.11 8.85 -25.95
CA ARG A 126 -19.02 8.41 -25.06
C ARG A 126 -18.04 9.54 -24.73
N GLU A 127 -17.72 10.37 -25.71
CA GLU A 127 -16.85 11.54 -25.54
C GLU A 127 -17.44 12.61 -24.61
N SER A 128 -18.78 12.77 -24.61
CA SER A 128 -19.47 13.68 -23.69
C SER A 128 -19.24 13.35 -22.20
N VAL A 129 -19.07 12.06 -21.87
CA VAL A 129 -18.76 11.61 -20.49
C VAL A 129 -17.40 12.13 -20.04
N MET A 130 -16.41 12.11 -20.94
CA MET A 130 -15.06 12.64 -20.66
C MET A 130 -15.08 14.17 -20.49
N SER A 131 -15.88 14.86 -21.30
CA SER A 131 -16.08 16.31 -21.19
C SER A 131 -16.74 16.71 -19.86
N ASP A 132 -17.76 15.97 -19.42
CA ASP A 132 -18.43 16.20 -18.12
C ASP A 132 -17.47 16.00 -16.94
N ALA A 133 -16.61 14.98 -17.00
CA ALA A 133 -15.58 14.72 -16.00
C ALA A 133 -14.53 15.85 -15.91
N LEU A 134 -14.12 16.41 -17.05
CA LEU A 134 -13.22 17.56 -17.11
C LEU A 134 -13.88 18.83 -16.56
N GLY A 135 -15.15 19.08 -16.90
CA GLY A 135 -15.93 20.22 -16.39
C GLY A 135 -16.09 20.21 -14.86
N ALA A 136 -16.32 19.05 -14.26
CA ALA A 136 -16.43 18.91 -12.81
C ALA A 136 -15.10 19.19 -12.06
N SER A 137 -13.96 18.93 -12.70
CA SER A 137 -12.62 19.08 -12.09
C SER A 137 -12.15 20.53 -11.93
N ALA A 138 -12.68 21.46 -12.73
CA ALA A 138 -12.22 22.85 -12.81
C ALA A 138 -12.73 23.78 -11.67
N LEU A 139 -13.62 23.30 -10.79
CA LEU A 139 -14.38 24.15 -9.86
C LEU A 139 -14.10 23.95 -8.36
N ILE A 140 -13.04 23.25 -7.95
CA ILE A 140 -12.68 23.14 -6.52
C ILE A 140 -11.95 24.43 -6.06
N PRO A 141 -12.49 25.22 -5.11
CA PRO A 141 -11.86 26.48 -4.71
C PRO A 141 -10.51 26.25 -4.02
N ALA A 142 -9.46 26.85 -4.59
CA ALA A 142 -8.15 26.99 -3.96
C ALA A 142 -8.23 27.99 -2.78
N ALA A 143 -8.43 27.49 -1.57
CA ALA A 143 -8.28 28.27 -0.34
C ALA A 143 -6.93 27.99 0.33
N GLY A 144 -5.90 28.67 -0.18
CA GLY A 144 -4.85 29.34 0.59
C GLY A 144 -3.84 28.49 1.37
N VAL A 145 -2.71 28.14 0.73
CA VAL A 145 -1.35 28.44 1.23
C VAL A 145 -0.46 28.62 -0.01
N GLY A 146 0.13 29.80 -0.16
CA GLY A 146 0.92 30.17 -1.33
C GLY A 146 2.32 29.56 -1.34
N ILE A 147 2.76 29.12 -2.53
CA ILE A 147 4.18 29.03 -2.87
C ILE A 147 4.38 29.64 -4.26
N LYS A 148 5.33 30.57 -4.29
CA LYS A 148 5.84 31.30 -5.44
C LYS A 148 6.52 30.36 -6.44
N GLY A 149 6.40 30.67 -7.73
CA GLY A 149 7.50 30.50 -8.68
C GLY A 149 7.29 29.45 -9.78
N ALA A 150 6.61 29.87 -10.85
CA ALA A 150 6.71 29.26 -12.17
C ALA A 150 8.08 29.54 -12.80
N LYS A 151 8.70 28.50 -13.40
CA LYS A 151 9.48 28.50 -14.65
C LYS A 151 10.27 27.18 -14.75
N VAL A 152 9.97 26.35 -15.73
CA VAL A 152 10.87 26.04 -16.87
C VAL A 152 10.01 25.55 -18.03
N LEU A 153 10.21 26.22 -19.16
CA LEU A 153 9.59 26.03 -20.46
C LEU A 153 10.37 24.98 -21.27
N ALA A 154 9.66 24.38 -22.21
CA ALA A 154 10.11 23.57 -23.33
C ALA A 154 11.45 24.00 -23.96
N SER A 155 12.34 23.03 -24.20
CA SER A 155 13.36 23.03 -25.25
C SER A 155 14.19 21.74 -25.20
N ALA A 156 13.66 20.64 -25.74
CA ALA A 156 14.46 19.47 -26.15
C ALA A 156 13.63 18.49 -27.00
N MET A 157 13.23 18.91 -28.20
CA MET A 157 12.86 17.97 -29.27
C MET A 157 13.72 18.30 -30.49
N PRO A 158 14.65 17.44 -30.89
CA PRO A 158 15.10 17.39 -32.27
C PRO A 158 14.14 16.52 -33.09
N GLU A 159 13.65 17.06 -34.21
CA GLU A 159 13.06 16.29 -35.30
C GLU A 159 14.04 15.20 -35.76
N VAL A 160 13.57 13.95 -35.86
CA VAL A 160 14.30 12.89 -36.56
C VAL A 160 13.32 12.12 -37.44
N GLU A 161 13.51 12.30 -38.74
CA GLU A 161 12.91 11.57 -39.86
C GLU A 161 13.46 10.12 -39.89
N PHE A 162 12.61 9.11 -40.08
CA PHE A 162 13.00 7.70 -40.07
C PHE A 162 13.04 7.11 -41.49
N ASP A 163 14.20 6.56 -41.88
CA ASP A 163 14.42 5.75 -43.09
C ASP A 163 14.19 4.26 -42.78
N PRO A 164 13.22 3.58 -43.42
CA PRO A 164 12.86 2.20 -43.10
C PRO A 164 13.71 1.12 -43.79
N SER A 165 14.93 1.41 -44.29
CA SER A 165 15.66 0.46 -45.15
C SER A 165 17.08 0.05 -44.76
N THR A 166 17.54 0.26 -43.52
CA THR A 166 18.78 -0.37 -43.02
C THR A 166 18.52 -1.56 -42.09
N VAL A 167 18.31 -2.71 -42.74
CA VAL A 167 18.97 -4.03 -42.51
C VAL A 167 19.92 -4.06 -41.28
N GLY A 168 19.91 -5.00 -40.35
CA GLY A 168 19.37 -6.36 -40.32
C GLY A 168 20.17 -7.17 -39.29
N MET A 169 19.69 -8.38 -39.03
CA MET A 169 20.24 -9.41 -38.14
C MET A 169 21.76 -9.56 -38.20
N ASN A 170 22.41 -9.71 -37.03
CA ASN A 170 23.35 -10.81 -36.79
C ASN A 170 23.81 -10.92 -35.32
N MET A 171 23.52 -12.10 -34.75
CA MET A 171 24.45 -12.94 -33.98
C MET A 171 24.96 -12.47 -32.61
N GLY A 172 24.66 -13.31 -31.61
CA GLY A 172 25.74 -13.99 -30.90
C GLY A 172 25.69 -13.90 -29.37
N ASN A 173 25.50 -15.06 -28.74
CA ASN A 173 25.88 -15.40 -27.36
C ASN A 173 26.84 -14.41 -26.69
N VAL A 174 26.37 -13.71 -25.66
CA VAL A 174 27.23 -13.14 -24.62
C VAL A 174 26.75 -13.61 -23.26
N SER A 175 27.45 -14.64 -22.75
CA SER A 175 27.42 -15.05 -21.35
C SER A 175 28.26 -14.07 -20.54
N PHE A 176 27.65 -13.39 -19.57
CA PHE A 176 28.39 -12.64 -18.56
C PHE A 176 28.52 -13.50 -17.29
N LYS A 177 29.73 -14.00 -17.03
CA LYS A 177 30.13 -14.42 -15.68
C LYS A 177 30.49 -13.17 -14.88
N PRO A 178 29.94 -12.95 -13.67
CA PRO A 178 30.44 -11.92 -12.78
C PRO A 178 31.87 -12.28 -12.33
N LYS A 179 32.76 -11.31 -12.43
CA LYS A 179 34.17 -11.38 -12.05
C LYS A 179 34.31 -10.68 -10.69
N ASP A 180 34.72 -11.45 -9.68
CA ASP A 180 35.37 -11.06 -8.43
C ASP A 180 34.80 -9.85 -7.66
N SER A 181 33.68 -10.04 -6.95
CA SER A 181 33.47 -9.32 -5.69
C SER A 181 34.16 -10.13 -4.58
N LYS A 182 35.15 -9.54 -3.91
CA LYS A 182 35.82 -10.16 -2.78
C LYS A 182 34.79 -10.52 -1.71
N ASP A 183 34.66 -11.81 -1.46
CA ASP A 183 33.88 -12.44 -0.40
C ASP A 183 34.17 -11.78 0.97
N GLU A 184 33.22 -11.01 1.49
CA GLU A 184 32.91 -11.11 2.91
C GLU A 184 32.02 -12.36 3.04
N THR A 185 32.67 -13.47 3.38
CA THR A 185 32.04 -14.78 3.54
C THR A 185 30.84 -14.68 4.48
N VAL A 186 29.66 -14.95 3.96
CA VAL A 186 28.47 -15.26 4.76
C VAL A 186 28.86 -16.33 5.79
N PRO A 187 28.66 -16.10 7.10
CA PRO A 187 28.90 -17.16 8.08
C PRO A 187 28.09 -18.39 7.69
N ALA A 188 28.76 -19.55 7.59
CA ALA A 188 28.15 -20.80 7.14
C ALA A 188 26.85 -21.15 7.89
N THR A 189 26.67 -20.66 9.12
CA THR A 189 25.47 -20.85 9.94
C THR A 189 24.22 -20.18 9.37
N VAL A 190 24.31 -19.07 8.64
CA VAL A 190 23.14 -18.36 8.06
C VAL A 190 22.72 -18.98 6.72
N ALA A 191 23.68 -19.44 5.91
CA ALA A 191 23.40 -20.12 4.65
C ALA A 191 22.93 -21.58 4.82
N GLN A 192 23.30 -22.23 5.94
CA GLN A 192 22.90 -23.62 6.24
C GLN A 192 21.57 -23.73 7.01
N GLN A 193 20.98 -22.63 7.47
CA GLN A 193 19.76 -22.66 8.28
C GLN A 193 18.46 -22.76 7.46
N THR A 194 18.51 -22.61 6.14
CA THR A 194 17.34 -22.76 5.25
C THR A 194 16.96 -24.22 4.97
N GLU A 195 17.86 -25.20 5.12
CA GLU A 195 17.53 -26.61 4.88
C GLU A 195 16.97 -27.35 6.11
N ASN A 196 17.20 -26.83 7.33
CA ASN A 196 16.80 -27.49 8.58
C ASN A 196 15.48 -26.96 9.19
N MET A 197 14.72 -26.10 8.49
CA MET A 197 13.46 -25.51 8.96
C MET A 197 12.19 -26.27 8.52
N LEU A 198 12.25 -27.60 8.46
CA LEU A 198 11.14 -28.46 8.03
C LEU A 198 9.96 -28.56 9.02
N ASP A 199 9.97 -27.85 10.14
CA ASP A 199 8.79 -27.78 11.02
C ASP A 199 7.81 -26.71 10.52
N ILE A 200 7.13 -27.03 9.42
CA ILE A 200 6.03 -26.24 8.83
C ILE A 200 4.84 -26.04 9.77
N ASP A 201 4.82 -26.76 10.89
CA ASP A 201 3.78 -26.74 11.91
C ASP A 201 4.15 -25.88 13.12
N ARG A 202 5.35 -25.28 13.15
CA ARG A 202 5.75 -24.29 14.15
C ARG A 202 5.04 -22.95 13.93
N ARG A 203 3.75 -22.93 14.28
CA ARG A 203 2.78 -21.93 13.88
C ARG A 203 1.76 -21.67 14.98
N VAL A 204 1.25 -20.44 15.06
CA VAL A 204 0.03 -20.14 15.82
C VAL A 204 -1.18 -20.12 14.92
N ASP A 205 -2.35 -20.42 15.48
CA ASP A 205 -3.63 -20.21 14.81
C ASP A 205 -3.76 -18.75 14.33
N THR A 206 -4.29 -18.57 13.13
CA THR A 206 -4.49 -17.25 12.51
C THR A 206 -5.91 -16.72 12.65
N ARG A 207 -6.82 -17.54 13.18
CA ARG A 207 -8.15 -17.15 13.66
C ARG A 207 -8.42 -17.75 15.04
N LEU A 208 -9.22 -17.07 15.85
CA LEU A 208 -9.50 -17.50 17.22
C LEU A 208 -11.00 -17.47 17.51
N PRO A 209 -11.70 -18.62 17.38
CA PRO A 209 -13.05 -18.78 17.90
C PRO A 209 -13.14 -18.34 19.37
N THR A 210 -14.27 -17.76 19.77
CA THR A 210 -14.52 -17.39 21.18
C THR A 210 -15.75 -18.10 21.76
N SER A 211 -16.54 -18.76 20.91
CA SER A 211 -17.70 -19.53 21.31
C SER A 211 -17.28 -20.98 21.63
N GLU A 212 -17.54 -21.42 22.85
CA GLU A 212 -17.33 -22.82 23.28
C GLU A 212 -18.15 -23.83 22.45
N LYS A 213 -19.19 -23.36 21.73
CA LYS A 213 -20.00 -24.19 20.83
C LYS A 213 -19.34 -24.42 19.47
N SER A 214 -18.26 -23.72 19.15
CA SER A 214 -17.54 -23.91 17.89
C SER A 214 -16.86 -25.28 17.88
N PRO A 215 -16.94 -26.03 16.76
CA PRO A 215 -16.19 -27.28 16.60
C PRO A 215 -14.66 -27.05 16.68
N ASP A 216 -14.21 -25.83 16.38
CA ASP A 216 -12.78 -25.47 16.40
C ASP A 216 -12.30 -24.96 17.76
N PHE A 217 -13.20 -24.72 18.72
CA PHE A 217 -12.83 -24.13 20.02
C PHE A 217 -11.84 -25.00 20.80
N ALA A 218 -12.07 -26.33 20.80
CA ALA A 218 -11.20 -27.28 21.49
C ALA A 218 -9.83 -27.47 20.83
N ARG A 219 -9.71 -27.06 19.55
CA ARG A 219 -8.49 -27.18 18.73
C ARG A 219 -7.61 -25.93 18.76
N MET A 220 -8.05 -24.89 19.47
CA MET A 220 -7.28 -23.65 19.59
C MET A 220 -5.94 -23.92 20.30
N GLY A 221 -4.88 -23.35 19.75
CA GLY A 221 -3.50 -23.54 20.19
C GLY A 221 -2.76 -24.63 19.42
N GLU A 222 -3.44 -25.41 18.56
CA GLU A 222 -2.80 -26.45 17.74
C GLU A 222 -2.00 -25.89 16.55
N GLY A 223 -2.25 -24.64 16.14
CA GLY A 223 -1.56 -24.05 14.99
C GLY A 223 -2.21 -24.37 13.64
N GLU A 224 -3.40 -24.98 13.65
CA GLU A 224 -4.08 -25.52 12.47
C GLU A 224 -5.22 -24.62 11.97
N LEU A 225 -5.68 -23.65 12.76
CA LEU A 225 -6.80 -22.80 12.36
C LEU A 225 -6.32 -21.67 11.44
N VAL A 226 -6.69 -21.75 10.16
CA VAL A 226 -6.32 -20.79 9.10
C VAL A 226 -7.43 -19.76 8.88
N SER A 227 -7.05 -18.51 8.64
CA SER A 227 -7.94 -17.38 8.34
C SER A 227 -8.28 -17.26 6.85
N ASP A 228 -8.66 -18.37 6.22
CA ASP A 228 -9.01 -18.47 4.80
C ASP A 228 -10.50 -18.14 4.55
N GLY A 229 -10.93 -18.17 3.29
CA GLY A 229 -12.33 -17.98 2.95
C GLY A 229 -13.23 -19.06 3.55
N ASP A 230 -12.82 -20.33 3.55
CA ASP A 230 -13.66 -21.42 4.07
C ASP A 230 -14.02 -21.21 5.55
N ALA A 231 -13.06 -20.76 6.35
CA ALA A 231 -13.31 -20.35 7.73
C ALA A 231 -14.28 -19.18 7.81
N MET A 232 -14.19 -18.19 6.92
CA MET A 232 -15.09 -17.03 6.88
C MET A 232 -16.55 -17.45 6.61
N PHE A 233 -16.75 -18.37 5.65
CA PHE A 233 -18.08 -18.86 5.28
C PHE A 233 -18.64 -19.92 6.23
N SER A 234 -17.80 -20.58 7.02
CA SER A 234 -18.21 -21.68 7.92
C SER A 234 -19.31 -21.32 8.93
N ALA A 235 -19.43 -20.04 9.31
CA ALA A 235 -20.37 -19.61 10.35
C ALA A 235 -21.09 -18.28 10.06
N ASN A 236 -20.70 -17.52 9.05
CA ASN A 236 -21.34 -16.24 8.75
C ASN A 236 -22.59 -16.46 7.91
N THR A 237 -23.76 -16.31 8.53
CA THR A 237 -25.06 -16.48 7.86
C THR A 237 -25.48 -15.27 7.03
N ASN A 238 -24.78 -14.13 7.15
CA ASN A 238 -25.15 -12.88 6.50
C ASN A 238 -24.23 -12.56 5.30
N MET A 239 -23.64 -13.58 4.67
CA MET A 239 -22.71 -13.39 3.56
C MET A 239 -23.39 -12.86 2.30
N ALA A 240 -24.66 -13.22 2.06
CA ALA A 240 -25.43 -12.67 0.95
C ALA A 240 -25.59 -11.14 1.09
N GLU A 241 -25.96 -10.67 2.29
CA GLU A 241 -26.11 -9.25 2.60
C GLU A 241 -24.77 -8.52 2.54
N ASN A 242 -23.70 -9.14 3.05
CA ASN A 242 -22.36 -8.58 2.95
C ASN A 242 -21.91 -8.42 1.50
N PHE A 243 -22.22 -9.39 0.63
CA PHE A 243 -21.89 -9.30 -0.78
C PHE A 243 -22.75 -8.30 -1.54
N ALA A 244 -24.05 -8.22 -1.26
CA ALA A 244 -24.91 -7.18 -1.80
C ALA A 244 -24.39 -5.79 -1.42
N MET A 245 -23.96 -5.61 -0.17
CA MET A 245 -23.32 -4.38 0.30
C MET A 245 -22.02 -4.08 -0.46
N MET A 246 -21.15 -5.08 -0.65
CA MET A 246 -19.93 -4.88 -1.45
C MET A 246 -20.26 -4.48 -2.88
N ALA A 247 -21.22 -5.14 -3.52
CA ALA A 247 -21.65 -4.83 -4.88
C ALA A 247 -22.19 -3.41 -5.05
N GLU A 248 -22.94 -2.92 -4.05
CA GLU A 248 -23.50 -1.57 -4.05
C GLU A 248 -22.40 -0.50 -3.80
N TYR A 249 -21.55 -0.72 -2.79
CA TYR A 249 -20.69 0.34 -2.26
C TYR A 249 -19.24 0.27 -2.70
N TYR A 250 -18.72 -0.87 -3.16
CA TYR A 250 -17.35 -1.00 -3.62
C TYR A 250 -17.31 -0.84 -5.15
N PRO A 251 -16.63 0.19 -5.68
CA PRO A 251 -16.44 0.34 -7.12
C PRO A 251 -15.83 -0.91 -7.76
N GLY A 252 -16.43 -1.36 -8.87
CA GLY A 252 -15.97 -2.50 -9.65
C GLY A 252 -16.48 -3.86 -9.18
N MET A 253 -17.39 -3.89 -8.20
CA MET A 253 -17.92 -5.14 -7.62
C MET A 253 -19.37 -5.44 -8.00
N LYS A 254 -20.09 -4.51 -8.64
CA LYS A 254 -21.54 -4.63 -8.92
C LYS A 254 -21.85 -5.86 -9.76
N ASN A 255 -21.04 -6.10 -10.80
CA ASN A 255 -21.26 -7.18 -11.77
C ASN A 255 -20.75 -8.55 -11.29
N LEU A 256 -20.14 -8.62 -10.11
CA LEU A 256 -19.67 -9.89 -9.52
C LEU A 256 -20.75 -10.56 -8.67
N TRP A 257 -21.79 -9.81 -8.31
CA TRP A 257 -22.87 -10.27 -7.46
C TRP A 257 -23.86 -11.17 -8.21
N SER A 258 -24.27 -12.23 -7.53
CA SER A 258 -25.37 -13.11 -7.90
C SER A 258 -26.17 -13.50 -6.65
N ASP A 259 -27.35 -14.08 -6.84
CA ASP A 259 -28.14 -14.63 -5.74
C ASP A 259 -27.47 -15.86 -5.08
N ASP A 260 -26.49 -16.49 -5.75
CA ASP A 260 -25.68 -17.56 -5.18
C ASP A 260 -24.43 -16.99 -4.49
N VAL A 261 -24.36 -17.19 -3.17
CA VAL A 261 -23.22 -16.76 -2.34
C VAL A 261 -21.92 -17.42 -2.77
N ALA A 262 -21.96 -18.68 -3.21
CA ALA A 262 -20.76 -19.41 -3.65
C ALA A 262 -20.25 -18.87 -4.99
N GLU A 263 -21.15 -18.59 -5.93
CA GLU A 263 -20.81 -17.95 -7.21
C GLU A 263 -20.26 -16.53 -6.98
N THR A 264 -20.92 -15.73 -6.14
CA THR A 264 -20.44 -14.39 -5.80
C THR A 264 -19.06 -14.43 -5.13
N ARG A 265 -18.82 -15.40 -4.23
CA ARG A 265 -17.48 -15.62 -3.64
C ARG A 265 -16.45 -15.89 -4.73
N ALA A 266 -16.75 -16.79 -5.67
CA ALA A 266 -15.84 -17.14 -6.75
C ALA A 266 -15.53 -15.91 -7.62
N ASN A 267 -16.54 -15.18 -8.07
CA ASN A 267 -16.39 -13.99 -8.91
C ASN A 267 -15.54 -12.90 -8.22
N VAL A 268 -15.82 -12.62 -6.94
CA VAL A 268 -15.05 -11.63 -6.16
C VAL A 268 -13.59 -12.08 -5.99
N THR A 269 -13.38 -13.36 -5.68
CA THR A 269 -12.03 -13.92 -5.48
C THR A 269 -11.24 -13.93 -6.80
N GLU A 270 -11.89 -14.24 -7.91
CA GLU A 270 -11.28 -14.24 -9.24
C GLU A 270 -10.85 -12.83 -9.66
N GLN A 271 -11.71 -11.81 -9.51
CA GLN A 271 -11.32 -10.44 -9.83
C GLN A 271 -10.17 -9.95 -8.94
N MET A 272 -10.21 -10.26 -7.64
CA MET A 272 -9.11 -9.94 -6.73
C MET A 272 -7.81 -10.66 -7.13
N THR A 273 -7.90 -11.92 -7.56
CA THR A 273 -6.77 -12.70 -8.07
C THR A 273 -6.17 -12.05 -9.30
N GLY A 274 -6.99 -11.68 -10.29
CA GLY A 274 -6.53 -10.98 -11.50
C GLY A 274 -5.84 -9.66 -11.19
N ASN A 275 -6.35 -8.90 -10.21
CA ASN A 275 -5.71 -7.67 -9.74
C ASN A 275 -4.35 -7.91 -9.09
N ILE A 276 -4.24 -8.90 -8.21
CA ILE A 276 -2.98 -9.27 -7.53
C ILE A 276 -1.95 -9.79 -8.54
N VAL A 277 -2.36 -10.65 -9.46
CA VAL A 277 -1.51 -11.22 -10.52
C VAL A 277 -1.00 -10.12 -11.46
N SER A 278 -1.84 -9.16 -11.83
CA SER A 278 -1.41 -8.02 -12.66
C SER A 278 -0.28 -7.21 -12.00
N LEU A 279 -0.33 -7.01 -10.68
CA LEU A 279 0.75 -6.36 -9.93
C LEU A 279 2.01 -7.23 -9.87
N TYR A 280 1.84 -8.54 -9.72
CA TYR A 280 2.96 -9.48 -9.77
C TYR A 280 3.68 -9.42 -11.11
N ASP A 281 2.94 -9.53 -12.22
CA ASP A 281 3.49 -9.53 -13.57
C ASP A 281 4.16 -8.18 -13.91
N MET A 282 3.60 -7.08 -13.40
CA MET A 282 4.25 -5.78 -13.48
C MET A 282 5.61 -5.77 -12.76
N SER A 283 5.67 -6.35 -11.57
CA SER A 283 6.90 -6.50 -10.78
C SER A 283 7.95 -7.38 -11.47
N ASP A 284 7.49 -8.45 -12.15
CA ASP A 284 8.35 -9.37 -12.89
C ASP A 284 8.94 -8.70 -14.14
N ARG A 285 8.11 -7.99 -14.92
CA ARG A 285 8.58 -7.20 -16.08
C ARG A 285 9.61 -6.13 -15.69
N LEU A 286 9.41 -5.48 -14.54
CA LEU A 286 10.37 -4.51 -13.99
C LEU A 286 11.64 -5.17 -13.42
N GLY A 287 11.73 -6.50 -13.42
CA GLY A 287 12.88 -7.26 -12.96
C GLY A 287 13.10 -7.17 -11.45
N ILE A 288 12.05 -6.94 -10.66
CA ILE A 288 12.13 -6.80 -9.19
C ILE A 288 11.39 -7.91 -8.43
N ALA A 289 10.55 -8.72 -9.10
CA ALA A 289 9.81 -9.81 -8.45
C ALA A 289 10.72 -10.82 -7.74
N GLY A 290 11.89 -11.12 -8.30
CA GLY A 290 12.85 -12.09 -7.77
C GLY A 290 13.45 -11.71 -6.41
N GLU A 291 13.73 -10.42 -6.20
CA GLU A 291 14.14 -9.88 -4.90
C GLU A 291 12.94 -9.64 -3.99
N SER A 292 11.84 -9.06 -4.50
CA SER A 292 10.64 -8.80 -3.71
C SER A 292 10.09 -10.06 -3.02
N LYS A 293 10.12 -11.22 -3.69
CA LYS A 293 9.70 -12.49 -3.07
C LYS A 293 10.56 -12.93 -1.89
N GLN A 294 11.76 -12.37 -1.70
CA GLN A 294 12.62 -12.69 -0.55
C GLN A 294 12.17 -12.01 0.74
N TRP A 295 11.20 -11.08 0.68
CA TRP A 295 10.85 -10.21 1.80
C TRP A 295 10.71 -10.92 3.16
N TYR A 296 9.95 -12.02 3.22
CA TYR A 296 9.78 -12.80 4.46
C TYR A 296 11.00 -13.64 4.84
N LYS A 297 11.82 -14.07 3.87
CA LYS A 297 13.13 -14.67 4.15
C LYS A 297 14.07 -13.64 4.76
N GLY A 298 14.05 -12.40 4.28
CA GLY A 298 14.75 -11.29 4.90
C GLY A 298 14.24 -10.98 6.31
N ALA A 299 12.92 -10.95 6.52
CA ALA A 299 12.34 -10.75 7.85
C ALA A 299 12.69 -11.88 8.83
N ASN A 300 12.71 -13.14 8.35
CA ASN A 300 13.18 -14.29 9.11
C ASN A 300 14.67 -14.17 9.46
N ARG A 301 15.52 -13.83 8.49
CA ARG A 301 16.96 -13.57 8.72
C ARG A 301 17.18 -12.48 9.77
N ILE A 302 16.37 -11.43 9.76
CA ILE A 302 16.39 -10.38 10.79
C ILE A 302 16.02 -10.95 12.16
N ALA A 303 14.93 -11.72 12.26
CA ALA A 303 14.53 -12.35 13.52
C ALA A 303 15.62 -13.30 14.07
N LEU A 304 16.23 -14.10 13.21
CA LEU A 304 17.36 -14.98 13.56
C LEU A 304 18.60 -14.19 13.97
N GLY A 305 18.91 -13.10 13.26
CA GLY A 305 20.01 -12.20 13.61
C GLY A 305 19.82 -11.56 15.00
N LEU A 306 18.62 -11.07 15.30
CA LEU A 306 18.27 -10.53 16.61
C LEU A 306 18.33 -11.61 17.71
N SER A 307 17.83 -12.81 17.42
CA SER A 307 17.91 -13.98 18.29
C SER A 307 19.35 -14.32 18.66
N SER A 308 20.21 -14.49 17.65
CA SER A 308 21.63 -14.81 17.85
C SER A 308 22.37 -13.70 18.58
N ARG A 309 22.09 -12.43 18.27
CA ARG A 309 22.83 -11.29 18.81
C ARG A 309 22.51 -11.03 20.28
N PHE A 310 21.25 -11.18 20.68
CA PHE A 310 20.79 -10.86 22.03
C PHE A 310 20.46 -12.09 22.88
N GLY A 311 20.73 -13.29 22.37
CA GLY A 311 20.53 -14.54 23.11
C GLY A 311 19.06 -14.83 23.46
N VAL A 312 18.11 -14.32 22.66
CA VAL A 312 16.68 -14.60 22.80
C VAL A 312 16.26 -15.70 21.82
N GLN A 313 15.23 -16.47 22.13
CA GLN A 313 14.67 -17.44 21.15
C GLN A 313 14.13 -16.69 19.92
N ASP A 314 14.24 -17.31 18.74
CA ASP A 314 13.72 -16.80 17.47
C ASP A 314 12.20 -16.56 17.49
N THR A 315 11.42 -17.40 18.17
CA THR A 315 9.98 -17.15 18.45
C THR A 315 9.74 -15.85 19.21
N LYS A 316 10.62 -15.49 20.15
CA LYS A 316 10.53 -14.20 20.85
C LYS A 316 10.86 -13.05 19.92
N ALA A 317 11.94 -13.15 19.14
CA ALA A 317 12.32 -12.11 18.19
C ALA A 317 11.23 -11.87 17.12
N ALA A 318 10.72 -12.94 16.50
CA ALA A 318 9.60 -12.89 15.57
C ALA A 318 8.32 -12.35 16.25
N GLY A 319 8.06 -12.76 17.50
CA GLY A 319 6.94 -12.27 18.30
C GLY A 319 7.00 -10.77 18.56
N VAL A 320 8.18 -10.23 18.91
CA VAL A 320 8.40 -8.79 19.11
C VAL A 320 8.19 -8.02 17.80
N LEU A 321 8.79 -8.48 16.70
CA LEU A 321 8.59 -7.88 15.36
C LEU A 321 7.10 -7.87 14.97
N ALA A 322 6.38 -8.95 15.25
CA ALA A 322 4.97 -9.04 14.93
C ALA A 322 4.09 -8.14 15.82
N ALA A 323 4.31 -8.15 17.13
CA ALA A 323 3.56 -7.35 18.10
C ALA A 323 3.71 -5.84 17.87
N LEU A 324 4.87 -5.39 17.39
CA LEU A 324 5.15 -3.98 17.07
C LEU A 324 4.63 -3.55 15.68
N SER A 325 4.21 -4.49 14.83
CA SER A 325 3.82 -4.21 13.43
C SER A 325 2.50 -3.43 13.19
N PRO A 326 1.50 -3.39 14.08
CA PRO A 326 0.24 -2.68 13.79
C PRO A 326 0.47 -1.19 13.50
N GLN A 327 0.03 -0.71 12.33
CA GLN A 327 0.20 0.69 11.89
C GLN A 327 1.65 1.21 11.93
N LYS A 328 2.63 0.32 11.75
CA LYS A 328 4.05 0.66 11.82
C LYS A 328 4.71 0.41 10.47
N ASN A 329 5.49 1.38 10.01
CA ASN A 329 6.39 1.18 8.88
C ASN A 329 7.41 0.07 9.22
N TRP A 330 7.67 -0.85 8.29
CA TRP A 330 8.56 -1.99 8.51
C TRP A 330 9.97 -1.59 8.96
N PHE A 331 10.53 -0.54 8.39
CA PHE A 331 11.89 -0.07 8.72
C PHE A 331 11.95 0.47 10.15
N GLU A 332 10.95 1.26 10.56
CA GLU A 332 10.80 1.68 11.96
C GLU A 332 10.60 0.47 12.89
N ASN A 333 9.83 -0.53 12.45
CA ASN A 333 9.53 -1.73 13.21
C ASN A 333 10.80 -2.50 13.57
N VAL A 334 11.67 -2.73 12.58
CA VAL A 334 12.96 -3.42 12.78
C VAL A 334 13.85 -2.64 13.74
N ALA A 335 13.98 -1.32 13.56
CA ALA A 335 14.78 -0.46 14.44
C ALA A 335 14.27 -0.43 15.89
N LEU A 336 12.94 -0.40 16.08
CA LEU A 336 12.33 -0.44 17.41
C LEU A 336 12.46 -1.83 18.06
N ALA A 337 12.27 -2.90 17.29
CA ALA A 337 12.43 -4.27 17.78
C ALA A 337 13.86 -4.53 18.24
N GLU A 338 14.86 -4.18 17.42
CA GLU A 338 16.29 -4.30 17.78
C GLU A 338 16.58 -3.63 19.13
N ARG A 339 16.17 -2.37 19.29
CA ARG A 339 16.44 -1.59 20.51
C ARG A 339 15.71 -2.12 21.72
N LEU A 340 14.43 -2.47 21.59
CA LEU A 340 13.64 -2.98 22.71
C LEU A 340 14.17 -4.34 23.19
N ILE A 341 14.56 -5.23 22.27
CA ILE A 341 15.21 -6.49 22.63
C ILE A 341 16.54 -6.19 23.32
N LYS A 342 17.42 -5.38 22.71
CA LYS A 342 18.71 -4.99 23.27
C LYS A 342 18.59 -4.44 24.69
N HIS A 343 17.77 -3.41 24.88
CA HIS A 343 17.61 -2.74 26.18
C HIS A 343 17.11 -3.74 27.21
N HIS A 344 16.10 -4.54 26.88
CA HIS A 344 15.59 -5.56 27.79
C HIS A 344 16.66 -6.59 28.18
N THR A 345 17.51 -7.02 27.25
CA THR A 345 18.52 -8.07 27.50
C THR A 345 19.79 -7.56 28.18
N GLU A 346 20.18 -6.31 27.92
CA GLU A 346 21.48 -5.78 28.36
C GLU A 346 21.39 -4.84 29.58
N LEU A 347 20.21 -4.28 29.89
CA LEU A 347 20.05 -3.47 31.08
C LEU A 347 20.22 -4.31 32.35
N GLY A 348 21.25 -4.00 33.12
CA GLY A 348 21.45 -4.57 34.44
C GLY A 348 20.32 -4.16 35.40
N PRO A 349 20.05 -4.95 36.46
CA PRO A 349 18.95 -4.68 37.40
C PRO A 349 19.09 -3.31 38.11
N ASN A 350 20.31 -2.79 38.22
CA ASN A 350 20.58 -1.49 38.86
C ASN A 350 20.56 -0.31 37.88
N ALA A 351 20.19 -0.50 36.61
CA ALA A 351 20.12 0.59 35.65
C ALA A 351 19.16 1.68 36.15
N PRO A 352 19.63 2.92 36.41
CA PRO A 352 18.85 3.92 37.09
C PRO A 352 17.90 4.64 36.13
N TRP A 353 16.77 5.11 36.66
CA TRP A 353 15.98 6.15 36.01
C TRP A 353 16.79 7.46 35.96
N SER A 354 17.01 8.02 34.77
CA SER A 354 17.84 9.22 34.58
C SER A 354 17.01 10.50 34.49
N GLN A 355 17.64 11.66 34.71
CA GLN A 355 17.00 12.96 34.49
C GLN A 355 16.53 13.14 33.04
N ALA A 356 17.27 12.62 32.07
CA ALA A 356 16.86 12.67 30.66
C ALA A 356 15.53 11.92 30.42
N MET A 357 15.29 10.82 31.14
CA MET A 357 14.00 10.11 31.10
C MET A 357 12.87 10.96 31.71
N ASP A 358 13.14 11.70 32.78
CA ASP A 358 12.17 12.67 33.30
C ASP A 358 11.81 13.73 32.26
N ASP A 359 12.82 14.29 31.59
CA ASP A 359 12.65 15.32 30.58
C ASP A 359 11.78 14.83 29.40
N ILE A 360 11.97 13.59 28.95
CA ILE A 360 11.10 12.96 27.93
C ILE A 360 9.64 12.87 28.39
N THR A 361 9.40 12.57 29.68
CA THR A 361 8.03 12.39 30.18
C THR A 361 7.26 13.69 30.36
N ILE A 362 7.93 14.84 30.37
CA ILE A 362 7.32 16.17 30.57
C ILE A 362 7.41 17.07 29.32
N THR A 363 8.34 16.80 28.41
CA THR A 363 8.52 17.62 27.21
C THR A 363 7.43 17.32 26.19
N VAL A 364 6.48 18.24 26.05
CA VAL A 364 5.33 18.08 25.16
C VAL A 364 5.78 18.12 23.70
N PRO A 365 5.65 17.02 22.94
CA PRO A 365 6.05 17.00 21.54
C PRO A 365 5.11 17.88 20.69
N PRO A 366 5.56 18.40 19.53
CA PRO A 366 4.74 19.25 18.66
C PRO A 366 3.37 18.66 18.32
N ALA A 367 3.31 17.33 18.07
CA ALA A 367 2.09 16.60 17.78
C ALA A 367 1.04 16.63 18.92
N ARG A 368 1.46 16.94 20.15
CA ARG A 368 0.61 17.01 21.35
C ARG A 368 0.50 18.40 21.95
N LYS A 369 0.91 19.44 21.22
CA LYS A 369 0.85 20.83 21.70
C LYS A 369 -0.54 21.25 22.17
N LYS A 370 -1.60 20.70 21.56
CA LYS A 370 -3.00 20.98 21.96
C LYS A 370 -3.39 20.34 23.29
N GLN A 371 -2.85 19.17 23.61
CA GLN A 371 -3.10 18.45 24.85
C GLN A 371 -2.34 19.05 26.03
N GLY A 372 -1.20 19.72 25.76
CA GLY A 372 -0.36 20.33 26.79
C GLY A 372 0.37 19.33 27.69
N THR A 373 0.28 18.03 27.38
CA THR A 373 0.88 16.92 28.13
C THR A 373 1.46 15.87 27.17
N THR A 374 2.43 15.10 27.66
CA THR A 374 2.98 13.96 26.93
C THR A 374 2.03 12.76 26.97
N SER A 375 2.26 11.74 26.13
CA SER A 375 1.50 10.48 26.21
C SER A 375 1.75 9.71 27.51
N PHE A 376 2.90 9.93 28.16
CA PHE A 376 3.20 9.33 29.46
C PHE A 376 2.27 9.84 30.56
N GLN A 377 1.76 11.07 30.40
CA GLN A 377 0.89 11.74 31.37
C GLN A 377 -0.61 11.54 31.07
N ASP A 378 -0.98 10.73 30.08
CA ASP A 378 -2.39 10.51 29.72
C ASP A 378 -3.17 9.84 30.89
N PRO A 379 -4.22 10.49 31.42
CA PRO A 379 -4.98 9.97 32.55
C PRO A 379 -6.03 8.92 32.13
N PRO A 380 -6.48 8.06 33.07
CA PRO A 380 -5.90 7.84 34.40
C PRO A 380 -4.76 6.80 34.40
N LYS A 381 -4.64 5.99 33.34
CA LYS A 381 -3.80 4.79 33.33
C LYS A 381 -2.31 5.11 33.21
N ASN A 382 -1.91 5.91 32.22
CA ASN A 382 -0.48 6.14 31.95
C ASN A 382 0.13 7.00 33.07
N ALA A 383 -0.57 8.05 33.52
CA ALA A 383 -0.11 8.88 34.63
C ALA A 383 0.19 8.07 35.91
N LYS A 384 -0.69 7.13 36.29
CA LYS A 384 -0.47 6.25 37.45
C LYS A 384 0.71 5.31 37.27
N ILE A 385 0.89 4.76 36.06
CA ILE A 385 2.06 3.91 35.78
C ILE A 385 3.32 4.76 35.86
N LEU A 386 3.32 5.97 35.30
CA LEU A 386 4.44 6.90 35.32
C LEU A 386 4.88 7.22 36.74
N GLU A 387 3.94 7.56 37.64
CA GLU A 387 4.21 7.77 39.06
C GLU A 387 4.86 6.55 39.73
N SER A 388 4.48 5.35 39.30
CA SER A 388 5.02 4.10 39.86
C SER A 388 6.39 3.68 39.33
N VAL A 389 6.87 4.28 38.23
CA VAL A 389 8.17 3.95 37.60
C VAL A 389 9.25 5.01 37.79
N LYS A 390 8.86 6.28 38.00
CA LYS A 390 9.82 7.38 38.20
C LYS A 390 10.72 7.09 39.40
N GLY A 391 12.03 7.27 39.19
CA GLY A 391 13.05 7.03 40.22
C GLY A 391 13.36 5.55 40.52
N LYS A 392 12.64 4.60 39.93
CA LYS A 392 12.96 3.17 40.06
C LYS A 392 14.02 2.72 39.07
N THR A 393 14.88 1.83 39.54
CA THR A 393 15.79 1.06 38.70
C THR A 393 15.03 0.02 37.87
N TRP A 394 15.64 -0.44 36.77
CA TRP A 394 15.07 -1.48 35.90
C TRP A 394 14.61 -2.73 36.67
N GLY A 395 15.40 -3.19 37.65
CA GLY A 395 15.12 -4.38 38.45
C GLY A 395 14.02 -4.23 39.50
N GLU A 396 13.64 -3.00 39.86
CA GLU A 396 12.55 -2.72 40.82
C GLU A 396 11.16 -2.67 40.15
N LEU A 397 11.09 -2.84 38.83
CA LEU A 397 9.84 -2.86 38.08
C LEU A 397 9.23 -4.25 38.12
N GLU A 398 7.96 -4.32 38.49
CA GLU A 398 7.27 -5.60 38.76
C GLU A 398 6.37 -6.01 37.59
N THR A 399 5.76 -5.04 36.89
CA THR A 399 4.76 -5.33 35.87
C THR A 399 5.26 -5.05 34.45
N PRO A 400 4.73 -5.77 33.44
CA PRO A 400 5.04 -5.48 32.03
C PRO A 400 4.70 -4.06 31.60
N GLU A 401 3.64 -3.46 32.18
CA GLU A 401 3.27 -2.06 31.91
C GLU A 401 4.31 -1.08 32.44
N GLN A 402 4.85 -1.32 33.64
CA GLN A 402 5.93 -0.52 34.22
C GLN A 402 7.19 -0.63 33.36
N LYS A 403 7.61 -1.85 33.06
CA LYS A 403 8.78 -2.14 32.22
C LYS A 403 8.65 -1.56 30.82
N GLY A 404 7.49 -1.70 30.18
CA GLY A 404 7.24 -1.13 28.85
C GLY A 404 7.32 0.40 28.83
N MET A 405 6.80 1.08 29.87
CA MET A 405 6.94 2.52 30.01
C MET A 405 8.38 2.96 30.25
N TRP A 406 9.08 2.25 31.14
CA TRP A 406 10.47 2.53 31.46
C TRP A 406 11.37 2.34 30.24
N LEU A 407 11.22 1.24 29.48
CA LEU A 407 11.99 0.98 28.25
C LEU A 407 11.80 2.09 27.22
N ARG A 408 10.58 2.58 27.02
CA ARG A 408 10.33 3.69 26.08
C ARG A 408 10.99 4.97 26.54
N ALA A 409 10.86 5.32 27.82
CA ALA A 409 11.49 6.53 28.36
C ALA A 409 13.02 6.44 28.23
N TYR A 410 13.60 5.28 28.53
CA TYR A 410 15.03 5.03 28.39
C TYR A 410 15.49 5.16 26.94
N ASP A 411 14.75 4.55 26.02
CA ASP A 411 15.07 4.59 24.61
C ASP A 411 14.98 6.01 24.02
N GLU A 412 13.88 6.72 24.26
CA GLU A 412 13.68 8.10 23.77
C GLU A 412 14.66 9.10 24.40
N ALA A 413 15.19 8.83 25.60
CA ALA A 413 16.12 9.71 26.31
C ALA A 413 17.58 9.55 25.87
N HIS A 414 18.00 8.35 25.48
CA HIS A 414 19.43 8.04 25.26
C HIS A 414 19.77 7.67 23.81
N PHE A 415 18.77 7.45 22.96
CA PHE A 415 18.95 7.07 21.56
C PHE A 415 18.23 8.07 20.66
N GLY A 416 18.80 8.33 19.49
CA GLY A 416 18.14 9.17 18.48
C GLY A 416 16.84 8.53 17.96
N ARG A 417 16.24 9.13 16.93
CA ARG A 417 15.01 8.58 16.30
C ARG A 417 15.15 8.21 14.82
N GLN A 418 16.31 8.45 14.21
CA GLN A 418 16.59 8.08 12.82
C GLN A 418 16.62 6.55 12.63
N PHE A 419 16.09 6.05 11.53
CA PHE A 419 16.09 4.62 11.22
C PHE A 419 16.56 4.36 9.79
N ARG A 420 16.94 3.12 9.49
CA ARG A 420 17.48 2.71 8.19
C ARG A 420 16.48 1.91 7.38
N GLU A 421 16.56 2.01 6.06
CA GLU A 421 15.80 1.15 5.16
C GLU A 421 16.29 -0.31 5.26
N VAL A 422 15.40 -1.23 4.92
CA VAL A 422 15.64 -2.69 4.96
C VAL A 422 15.32 -3.27 3.58
N SER A 423 16.24 -4.02 2.99
CA SER A 423 15.99 -4.69 1.71
C SER A 423 15.09 -5.93 1.87
N PRO A 424 14.50 -6.46 0.78
CA PRO A 424 13.77 -7.73 0.82
C PRO A 424 14.57 -8.90 1.38
N GLU A 425 15.89 -8.93 1.18
CA GLU A 425 16.80 -9.97 1.69
C GLU A 425 17.18 -9.78 3.17
N GLY A 426 16.67 -8.73 3.81
CA GLY A 426 16.90 -8.42 5.22
C GLY A 426 18.18 -7.63 5.49
N ASP A 427 18.83 -7.08 4.46
CA ASP A 427 20.00 -6.22 4.65
C ASP A 427 19.57 -4.85 5.16
N ILE A 428 20.34 -4.29 6.09
CA ILE A 428 20.18 -2.92 6.53
C ILE A 428 20.93 -1.96 5.60
N LEU A 429 20.21 -0.97 5.08
CA LEU A 429 20.67 -0.03 4.06
C LEU A 429 21.04 1.35 4.67
N GLY A 430 20.81 2.41 3.90
CA GLY A 430 21.01 3.80 4.30
C GLY A 430 19.94 4.28 5.28
N TYR A 431 20.14 5.48 5.84
CA TYR A 431 19.09 6.13 6.61
C TYR A 431 17.88 6.40 5.73
N SER A 432 16.69 6.13 6.27
CA SER A 432 15.43 6.51 5.64
C SER A 432 15.28 8.03 5.70
N THR A 433 14.85 8.63 4.60
CA THR A 433 14.65 10.08 4.47
C THR A 433 13.23 10.41 4.08
N THR A 434 12.75 11.57 4.51
CA THR A 434 11.52 12.18 4.00
C THR A 434 11.72 12.72 2.57
N ASN A 435 10.64 13.15 1.94
CA ASN A 435 10.66 13.66 0.56
C ASN A 435 11.58 14.88 0.36
N ASP A 436 11.87 15.65 1.42
CA ASP A 436 12.78 16.79 1.42
C ASP A 436 14.25 16.41 1.73
N GLY A 437 14.55 15.11 1.83
CA GLY A 437 15.88 14.59 2.11
C GLY A 437 16.30 14.62 3.58
N THR A 438 15.44 15.09 4.49
CA THR A 438 15.75 15.06 5.94
C THR A 438 15.56 13.65 6.52
N PRO A 439 16.28 13.28 7.61
CA PRO A 439 16.12 11.96 8.21
C PRO A 439 14.71 11.69 8.73
N ALA A 440 14.12 10.56 8.34
CA ALA A 440 12.85 10.11 8.87
C ALA A 440 13.00 9.69 10.34
N LEU A 441 12.00 10.00 11.17
CA LEU A 441 12.04 9.78 12.62
C LEU A 441 11.04 8.72 13.05
N ALA A 442 11.54 7.63 13.64
CA ALA A 442 10.74 6.57 14.24
C ALA A 442 9.92 7.09 15.42
N SER A 443 8.75 6.49 15.61
CA SER A 443 7.88 6.75 16.77
C SER A 443 7.52 5.44 17.45
N HIS A 444 7.64 5.39 18.77
CA HIS A 444 7.25 4.21 19.54
C HIS A 444 5.77 3.87 19.41
N GLN A 445 5.47 2.58 19.60
CA GLN A 445 4.11 2.09 19.80
C GLN A 445 3.53 2.56 21.15
N GLY A 446 2.21 2.36 21.32
CA GLY A 446 1.54 2.62 22.60
C GLY A 446 2.03 1.70 23.73
N PHE A 447 1.86 2.14 24.98
CA PHE A 447 2.35 1.41 26.16
C PHE A 447 1.76 0.00 26.33
N SER A 448 0.53 -0.24 25.87
CA SER A 448 -0.06 -1.59 25.86
C SER A 448 0.72 -2.54 24.95
N THR A 449 1.19 -2.06 23.81
CA THR A 449 2.03 -2.84 22.89
C THR A 449 3.41 -3.09 23.48
N LEU A 450 4.00 -2.10 24.15
CA LEU A 450 5.28 -2.29 24.83
C LEU A 450 5.19 -3.29 25.99
N ALA A 451 4.07 -3.32 26.71
CA ALA A 451 3.81 -4.36 27.71
C ALA A 451 3.73 -5.76 27.08
N LYS A 452 3.19 -5.89 25.85
CA LYS A 452 3.21 -7.17 25.10
C LYS A 452 4.64 -7.60 24.77
N VAL A 453 5.48 -6.66 24.31
CA VAL A 453 6.90 -6.90 24.03
C VAL A 453 7.61 -7.44 25.27
N VAL A 454 7.39 -6.83 26.44
CA VAL A 454 7.96 -7.32 27.71
C VAL A 454 7.46 -8.74 28.02
N ARG A 455 6.15 -9.01 27.91
CA ARG A 455 5.60 -10.36 28.15
C ARG A 455 6.19 -11.42 27.21
N ILE A 456 6.40 -11.08 25.94
CA ILE A 456 7.07 -11.96 24.98
C ILE A 456 8.51 -12.26 25.41
N LEU A 457 9.26 -11.22 25.80
CA LEU A 457 10.67 -11.36 26.16
C LEU A 457 10.88 -12.11 27.49
N GLU A 458 10.00 -11.89 28.46
CA GLU A 458 10.06 -12.53 29.79
C GLU A 458 9.37 -13.90 29.84
N GLY A 459 8.53 -14.23 28.86
CA GLY A 459 7.89 -15.54 28.72
C GLY A 459 8.87 -16.69 28.44
N ASP A 460 8.39 -17.92 28.36
CA ASP A 460 9.25 -19.09 28.11
C ASP A 460 9.69 -19.25 26.64
N GLY A 461 9.07 -18.50 25.71
CA GLY A 461 9.37 -18.53 24.27
C GLY A 461 8.59 -19.61 23.49
N THR A 462 7.73 -20.39 24.15
CA THR A 462 6.83 -21.33 23.48
C THR A 462 5.73 -20.60 22.70
N LEU A 463 5.20 -21.21 21.64
CA LEU A 463 4.07 -20.65 20.87
C LEU A 463 2.84 -20.37 21.75
N ASN A 464 2.63 -21.18 22.80
CA ASN A 464 1.59 -20.96 23.80
C ASN A 464 1.79 -19.66 24.61
N SER A 465 3.04 -19.30 24.93
CA SER A 465 3.35 -18.02 25.57
C SER A 465 3.28 -16.82 24.61
N ILE A 466 3.59 -17.02 23.33
CA ILE A 466 3.60 -15.96 22.31
C ILE A 466 2.20 -15.63 21.79
N SER A 467 1.38 -16.66 21.52
CA SER A 467 0.07 -16.51 20.85
C SER A 467 -0.86 -15.47 21.50
N PRO A 468 -1.00 -15.38 22.84
CA PRO A 468 -1.83 -14.34 23.46
C PRO A 468 -1.35 -12.92 23.16
N GLU A 469 -0.05 -12.70 23.07
CA GLU A 469 0.55 -11.38 22.89
C GLU A 469 0.41 -10.85 21.45
N LEU A 470 0.28 -11.74 20.48
CA LEU A 470 -0.04 -11.40 19.08
C LEU A 470 -1.43 -10.76 18.92
N GLY A 471 -2.32 -10.91 19.92
CA GLY A 471 -3.68 -10.39 19.88
C GLY A 471 -4.61 -11.24 19.02
N LYS A 472 -5.79 -10.72 18.65
CA LYS A 472 -6.83 -11.49 17.92
C LYS A 472 -6.88 -11.21 16.41
N GLU A 473 -6.12 -10.23 15.94
CA GLU A 473 -6.17 -9.81 14.55
C GLU A 473 -5.42 -10.80 13.63
N HIS A 474 -6.08 -11.20 12.54
CA HIS A 474 -5.57 -12.17 11.56
C HIS A 474 -4.21 -11.77 11.00
N LYS A 475 -4.06 -10.48 10.64
CA LYS A 475 -2.83 -9.93 10.06
C LYS A 475 -1.60 -10.20 10.93
N VAL A 476 -1.69 -9.94 12.24
CA VAL A 476 -0.51 -10.03 13.12
C VAL A 476 -0.08 -11.49 13.30
N ARG A 477 -1.05 -12.40 13.35
CA ARG A 477 -0.80 -13.84 13.47
C ARG A 477 -0.17 -14.41 12.21
N ASN A 478 -0.73 -14.11 11.03
CA ASN A 478 -0.14 -14.51 9.75
C ASN A 478 1.27 -13.92 9.56
N PHE A 479 1.46 -12.67 9.98
CA PHE A 479 2.75 -11.99 9.90
C PHE A 479 3.81 -12.66 10.78
N PHE A 480 3.45 -13.02 12.02
CA PHE A 480 4.31 -13.79 12.90
C PHE A 480 4.71 -15.13 12.28
N ASN A 481 3.74 -15.89 11.75
CA ASN A 481 4.01 -17.19 11.18
C ASN A 481 4.88 -17.09 9.91
N ASN A 482 4.65 -16.12 9.02
CA ASN A 482 5.48 -15.90 7.84
C ASN A 482 6.90 -15.41 8.16
N ILE A 483 7.10 -14.68 9.28
CA ILE A 483 8.45 -14.35 9.77
C ILE A 483 9.12 -15.60 10.34
N LEU A 484 8.40 -16.36 11.17
CA LEU A 484 8.97 -17.50 11.87
C LEU A 484 9.29 -18.65 10.91
N ASN A 485 8.40 -18.93 9.96
CA ASN A 485 8.56 -19.97 8.96
C ASN A 485 8.16 -19.46 7.57
N PRO A 486 9.09 -18.78 6.86
CA PRO A 486 8.81 -18.23 5.55
C PRO A 486 8.56 -19.32 4.49
N ASP A 487 9.08 -20.53 4.62
CA ASP A 487 8.89 -21.56 3.58
C ASP A 487 7.54 -22.32 3.72
N SER A 488 6.74 -21.99 4.73
CA SER A 488 5.38 -22.53 4.89
C SER A 488 4.42 -22.00 3.81
N PRO A 489 3.66 -22.87 3.13
CA PRO A 489 2.65 -22.46 2.15
C PRO A 489 1.31 -22.06 2.80
N LYS A 490 1.20 -22.11 4.14
CA LYS A 490 -0.08 -22.02 4.85
C LYS A 490 -0.62 -20.60 4.99
N ASP A 491 0.19 -19.55 4.79
CA ASP A 491 -0.18 -18.19 5.20
C ASP A 491 -0.06 -17.07 4.19
N VAL A 492 -1.01 -16.15 4.32
CA VAL A 492 -1.01 -14.85 3.65
C VAL A 492 -1.19 -13.78 4.70
N THR A 493 -0.24 -12.83 4.77
CA THR A 493 -0.44 -11.63 5.58
C THR A 493 -1.23 -10.61 4.78
N VAL A 494 -2.56 -10.66 4.89
CA VAL A 494 -3.43 -9.62 4.34
C VAL A 494 -3.34 -8.38 5.24
N ASP A 495 -2.68 -7.34 4.75
CA ASP A 495 -2.60 -6.01 5.35
C ASP A 495 -3.37 -4.98 4.50
N THR A 496 -3.32 -3.69 4.89
CA THR A 496 -3.94 -2.59 4.13
C THR A 496 -3.56 -2.58 2.66
N HIS A 497 -2.29 -2.89 2.37
CA HIS A 497 -1.76 -2.87 1.01
C HIS A 497 -2.19 -4.10 0.23
N GLN A 498 -2.28 -5.28 0.85
CA GLN A 498 -2.81 -6.47 0.18
C GLN A 498 -4.31 -6.32 -0.13
N ILE A 499 -5.09 -5.68 0.75
CA ILE A 499 -6.49 -5.32 0.45
C ILE A 499 -6.55 -4.35 -0.73
N ALA A 500 -5.70 -3.33 -0.72
CA ALA A 500 -5.58 -2.37 -1.81
C ALA A 500 -5.12 -3.04 -3.13
N ALA A 501 -4.31 -4.09 -3.06
CA ALA A 501 -3.87 -4.88 -4.21
C ALA A 501 -5.01 -5.73 -4.77
N GLY A 502 -5.74 -6.46 -3.92
CA GLY A 502 -6.93 -7.22 -4.34
C GLY A 502 -8.00 -6.35 -4.97
N LEU A 503 -8.16 -5.10 -4.50
CA LEU A 503 -9.10 -4.15 -5.10
C LEU A 503 -8.49 -3.30 -6.22
N PHE A 504 -7.18 -3.34 -6.42
CA PHE A 504 -6.42 -2.43 -7.30
C PHE A 504 -6.85 -0.96 -7.15
N ARG A 505 -6.88 -0.48 -5.90
CA ARG A 505 -7.34 0.88 -5.54
C ARG A 505 -6.36 1.55 -4.59
N PRO A 506 -6.21 2.90 -4.64
CA PRO A 506 -5.31 3.65 -3.75
C PRO A 506 -5.88 3.80 -2.33
N LEU A 507 -6.03 2.67 -1.62
CA LEU A 507 -6.66 2.63 -0.30
C LEU A 507 -5.63 2.83 0.83
N GLY A 508 -6.11 3.43 1.92
CA GLY A 508 -5.35 3.61 3.16
C GLY A 508 -6.09 3.04 4.37
N ALA A 509 -5.46 3.05 5.55
CA ALA A 509 -6.03 2.47 6.78
C ALA A 509 -7.38 3.06 7.21
N GLY A 510 -7.74 4.25 6.70
CA GLY A 510 -9.03 4.90 6.95
C GLY A 510 -10.17 4.44 6.04
N SER A 511 -9.87 3.80 4.91
CA SER A 511 -10.83 3.35 3.90
C SER A 511 -11.78 2.29 4.47
N VAL A 512 -13.04 2.32 4.02
CA VAL A 512 -14.10 1.41 4.49
C VAL A 512 -13.71 -0.04 4.20
N GLU A 513 -13.22 -0.28 2.99
CA GLU A 513 -12.80 -1.57 2.46
C GLU A 513 -11.67 -2.17 3.28
N VAL A 514 -10.75 -1.33 3.74
CA VAL A 514 -9.61 -1.77 4.58
C VAL A 514 -10.09 -2.13 5.98
N LYS A 515 -10.98 -1.35 6.59
CA LYS A 515 -11.51 -1.67 7.93
C LYS A 515 -12.37 -2.93 7.91
N GLN A 516 -13.19 -3.09 6.87
CA GLN A 516 -14.01 -4.27 6.66
C GLN A 516 -13.16 -5.49 6.32
N GLY A 517 -12.11 -5.35 5.50
CA GLY A 517 -11.19 -6.44 5.19
C GLY A 517 -10.34 -6.93 6.36
N LEU A 518 -9.84 -6.03 7.21
CA LEU A 518 -8.95 -6.42 8.31
C LEU A 518 -9.69 -7.06 9.49
N SER A 519 -10.90 -6.59 9.82
CA SER A 519 -11.60 -7.02 11.04
C SER A 519 -13.13 -6.98 10.96
N GLY A 520 -13.70 -6.58 9.82
CA GLY A 520 -15.12 -6.31 9.65
C GLY A 520 -15.57 -5.02 10.35
N GLY A 521 -14.64 -4.08 10.55
CA GLY A 521 -14.94 -2.81 11.22
C GLY A 521 -15.75 -1.87 10.32
N ASN A 522 -16.80 -1.26 10.87
CA ASN A 522 -17.63 -0.28 10.17
C ASN A 522 -17.19 1.16 10.47
N VAL A 523 -17.33 2.04 9.48
CA VAL A 523 -17.05 3.48 9.61
C VAL A 523 -18.33 4.20 10.02
N THR A 524 -18.28 4.97 11.12
CA THR A 524 -19.42 5.77 11.58
C THR A 524 -19.93 6.70 10.48
N GLY A 525 -21.24 6.65 10.21
CA GLY A 525 -21.89 7.49 9.20
C GLY A 525 -21.69 7.04 7.74
N ASN A 526 -20.99 5.92 7.51
CA ASN A 526 -20.91 5.32 6.19
C ASN A 526 -22.03 4.28 6.00
N PRO A 527 -22.74 4.26 4.86
CA PRO A 527 -23.85 3.32 4.61
C PRO A 527 -23.40 1.87 4.34
N ALA A 528 -22.14 1.65 3.95
CA ALA A 528 -21.58 0.32 3.77
C ALA A 528 -21.34 -0.34 5.13
N ILE A 529 -22.29 -1.17 5.57
CA ILE A 529 -22.24 -1.86 6.86
C ILE A 529 -21.98 -3.35 6.65
N PHE A 530 -20.85 -3.83 7.16
CA PHE A 530 -20.48 -5.24 7.17
C PHE A 530 -20.98 -5.94 8.44
N SER A 531 -21.53 -7.13 8.26
CA SER A 531 -21.97 -8.02 9.34
C SER A 531 -20.88 -9.05 9.70
N ASN A 532 -20.41 -8.99 10.94
CA ASN A 532 -19.51 -9.99 11.54
C ASN A 532 -20.28 -11.16 12.19
N GLU A 533 -21.47 -11.49 11.67
CA GLU A 533 -22.23 -12.64 12.17
C GLU A 533 -21.38 -13.92 12.08
N GLY A 534 -21.51 -14.81 13.07
CA GLY A 534 -20.68 -16.01 13.13
C GLY A 534 -19.22 -15.82 13.59
N LYS A 535 -18.71 -14.58 13.75
CA LYS A 535 -17.30 -14.32 14.18
C LYS A 535 -16.92 -15.04 15.46
N ALA A 536 -17.81 -15.10 16.45
CA ALA A 536 -17.54 -15.82 17.68
C ALA A 536 -17.35 -17.33 17.47
N THR A 537 -18.02 -17.90 16.46
CA THR A 537 -17.97 -19.33 16.14
C THR A 537 -16.78 -19.68 15.25
N SER A 538 -16.57 -18.97 14.14
CA SER A 538 -15.45 -19.25 13.24
C SER A 538 -14.14 -18.63 13.70
N GLY A 539 -14.19 -17.58 14.51
CA GLY A 539 -13.03 -16.75 14.82
C GLY A 539 -12.66 -15.76 13.72
N MET A 540 -13.42 -15.71 12.61
CA MET A 540 -13.16 -14.86 11.45
C MET A 540 -13.86 -13.50 11.56
N GLY A 541 -13.12 -12.42 11.31
CA GLY A 541 -13.66 -11.08 11.20
C GLY A 541 -13.43 -10.50 9.80
N GLY A 542 -14.45 -9.84 9.27
CA GLY A 542 -14.33 -9.12 8.00
C GLY A 542 -14.20 -10.00 6.77
N THR A 543 -13.70 -9.40 5.69
CA THR A 543 -13.47 -10.06 4.39
C THR A 543 -12.04 -10.59 4.21
N TYR A 544 -11.28 -10.73 5.29
CA TYR A 544 -9.88 -11.18 5.27
C TYR A 544 -9.68 -12.45 4.43
N GLY A 545 -10.57 -13.43 4.60
CA GLY A 545 -10.51 -14.71 3.90
C GLY A 545 -10.60 -14.61 2.37
N LEU A 546 -11.31 -13.61 1.82
CA LEU A 546 -11.39 -13.41 0.37
C LEU A 546 -10.04 -13.01 -0.22
N TYR A 547 -9.36 -12.07 0.43
CA TYR A 547 -8.02 -11.65 0.00
C TYR A 547 -6.97 -12.74 0.23
N PHE A 548 -7.13 -13.54 1.29
CA PHE A 548 -6.29 -14.70 1.54
C PHE A 548 -6.39 -15.70 0.39
N ASP A 549 -7.62 -16.08 0.02
CA ASP A 549 -7.89 -17.04 -1.05
C ASP A 549 -7.36 -16.50 -2.39
N ALA A 550 -7.69 -15.25 -2.73
CA ALA A 550 -7.26 -14.63 -3.98
C ALA A 550 -5.73 -14.56 -4.12
N THR A 551 -5.03 -14.26 -3.02
CA THR A 551 -3.56 -14.25 -3.02
C THR A 551 -2.99 -15.66 -3.17
N SER A 552 -3.61 -16.65 -2.52
CA SER A 552 -3.20 -18.05 -2.60
C SER A 552 -3.44 -18.65 -3.98
N GLU A 553 -4.54 -18.29 -4.64
CA GLU A 553 -4.85 -18.67 -6.02
C GLU A 553 -3.88 -18.01 -7.01
N GLY A 554 -3.64 -16.71 -6.87
CA GLY A 554 -2.62 -16.01 -7.66
C GLY A 554 -1.24 -16.67 -7.54
N ALA A 555 -0.86 -17.08 -6.32
CA ALA A 555 0.40 -17.77 -6.08
C ALA A 555 0.50 -19.10 -6.86
N LYS A 556 -0.59 -19.89 -6.91
CA LYS A 556 -0.66 -21.12 -7.71
C LYS A 556 -0.47 -20.83 -9.20
N LEU A 557 -1.08 -19.76 -9.72
CA LEU A 557 -0.97 -19.35 -11.13
C LEU A 557 0.45 -18.94 -11.56
N ARG A 558 1.34 -18.63 -10.60
CA ARG A 558 2.74 -18.23 -10.87
C ARG A 558 3.77 -19.19 -10.28
N GLY A 559 3.33 -20.30 -9.68
CA GLY A 559 4.23 -21.30 -9.09
C GLY A 559 5.08 -20.77 -7.93
N VAL A 560 4.52 -19.85 -7.13
CA VAL A 560 5.20 -19.24 -5.97
C VAL A 560 4.43 -19.53 -4.68
N LEU A 561 5.04 -19.26 -3.53
CA LEU A 561 4.35 -19.36 -2.23
C LEU A 561 3.34 -18.22 -2.05
N PRO A 562 2.25 -18.41 -1.28
CA PRO A 562 1.27 -17.34 -1.03
C PRO A 562 1.90 -16.07 -0.42
N ARG A 563 2.85 -16.24 0.51
CA ARG A 563 3.63 -15.12 1.07
C ARG A 563 4.56 -14.43 0.07
N GLU A 564 5.01 -15.13 -0.97
CA GLU A 564 5.82 -14.56 -2.05
C GLU A 564 4.93 -13.73 -2.98
N MET A 565 3.80 -14.28 -3.42
CA MET A 565 2.78 -13.55 -4.18
C MET A 565 2.40 -12.25 -3.45
N GLN A 566 2.07 -12.37 -2.16
CA GLN A 566 1.75 -11.23 -1.30
C GLN A 566 2.86 -10.18 -1.31
N SER A 567 4.12 -10.55 -1.02
CA SER A 567 5.23 -9.58 -0.96
C SER A 567 5.49 -8.87 -2.29
N VAL A 568 5.40 -9.59 -3.41
CA VAL A 568 5.66 -9.03 -4.75
C VAL A 568 4.57 -8.05 -5.15
N SER A 569 3.29 -8.44 -5.04
CA SER A 569 2.17 -7.55 -5.38
C SER A 569 2.12 -6.33 -4.46
N TRP A 570 2.47 -6.52 -3.19
CA TRP A 570 2.52 -5.48 -2.17
C TRP A 570 3.61 -4.43 -2.43
N GLU A 571 4.85 -4.85 -2.73
CA GLU A 571 5.94 -3.94 -3.10
C GLU A 571 5.56 -3.14 -4.35
N GLN A 572 5.01 -3.79 -5.37
CA GLN A 572 4.61 -3.12 -6.60
C GLN A 572 3.48 -2.11 -6.39
N LEU A 573 2.47 -2.45 -5.58
CA LEU A 573 1.39 -1.51 -5.28
C LEU A 573 1.90 -0.30 -4.49
N ARG A 574 2.91 -0.46 -3.64
CA ARG A 574 3.46 0.65 -2.84
C ARG A 574 4.16 1.69 -3.70
N THR A 575 4.82 1.27 -4.77
CA THR A 575 5.43 2.19 -5.74
C THR A 575 4.40 2.74 -6.72
N LEU A 576 3.41 1.95 -7.14
CA LEU A 576 2.32 2.41 -8.01
C LEU A 576 1.39 3.43 -7.30
N PHE A 577 1.02 3.17 -6.04
CA PHE A 577 0.18 4.04 -5.23
C PHE A 577 0.94 4.49 -3.97
N PRO A 578 1.89 5.43 -4.10
CA PRO A 578 2.58 5.96 -2.94
C PRO A 578 1.63 6.77 -2.05
N ASP A 579 2.12 7.09 -0.86
CA ASP A 579 1.40 7.82 0.19
C ASP A 579 0.86 9.19 -0.26
N THR A 580 1.48 9.80 -1.28
CA THR A 580 1.02 11.04 -1.91
C THR A 580 -0.25 10.83 -2.73
N LEU A 581 -0.28 9.80 -3.58
CA LEU A 581 -1.44 9.46 -4.40
C LEU A 581 -2.61 8.93 -3.58
N LYS A 582 -2.34 8.16 -2.51
CA LYS A 582 -3.36 7.69 -1.55
C LYS A 582 -4.04 8.81 -0.77
N ARG A 583 -3.53 10.05 -0.84
CA ARG A 583 -4.13 11.25 -0.23
C ARG A 583 -4.64 12.25 -1.27
N ASP A 584 -4.38 12.01 -2.55
CA ASP A 584 -4.88 12.83 -3.65
C ASP A 584 -6.34 12.45 -3.93
N LYS A 585 -7.25 13.33 -3.52
CA LYS A 585 -8.69 13.13 -3.70
C LYS A 585 -9.09 13.02 -5.17
N SER A 586 -8.38 13.72 -6.07
CA SER A 586 -8.69 13.67 -7.50
C SER A 586 -8.32 12.32 -8.09
N PHE A 587 -7.16 11.77 -7.70
CA PHE A 587 -6.71 10.46 -8.13
C PHE A 587 -7.59 9.34 -7.61
N ILE A 588 -8.00 9.43 -6.33
CA ILE A 588 -8.94 8.48 -5.73
C ILE A 588 -10.27 8.50 -6.50
N ALA A 589 -10.85 9.67 -6.72
CA ALA A 589 -12.12 9.81 -7.44
C ALA A 589 -12.03 9.28 -8.88
N ALA A 590 -10.92 9.55 -9.58
CA ALA A 590 -10.68 9.03 -10.92
C ALA A 590 -10.62 7.50 -10.93
N THR A 591 -9.90 6.90 -9.97
CA THR A 591 -9.82 5.43 -9.85
C THR A 591 -11.19 4.81 -9.56
N GLU A 592 -12.00 5.44 -8.70
CA GLU A 592 -13.35 4.97 -8.42
C GLU A 592 -14.26 5.06 -9.64
N ALA A 593 -14.19 6.16 -10.40
CA ALA A 593 -14.95 6.32 -11.63
C ALA A 593 -14.57 5.25 -12.68
N ILE A 594 -13.28 4.96 -12.85
CA ILE A 594 -12.81 3.91 -13.76
C ILE A 594 -13.38 2.54 -13.36
N TRP A 595 -13.37 2.21 -12.06
CA TRP A 595 -13.99 0.97 -11.59
C TRP A 595 -15.52 0.97 -11.73
N ARG A 596 -16.20 2.12 -11.63
CA ARG A 596 -17.64 2.20 -11.94
C ARG A 596 -17.94 1.98 -13.43
N MET A 597 -17.02 2.30 -14.35
CA MET A 597 -17.18 1.90 -15.76
C MET A 597 -17.22 0.38 -15.93
N VAL A 598 -16.53 -0.38 -15.06
CA VAL A 598 -16.65 -1.85 -15.00
C VAL A 598 -18.01 -2.27 -14.48
N ASP A 599 -18.52 -1.60 -13.44
CA ASP A 599 -19.87 -1.83 -12.91
C ASP A 599 -20.96 -1.58 -13.97
N ASP A 600 -20.73 -0.62 -14.87
CA ASP A 600 -21.66 -0.26 -15.94
C ASP A 600 -21.38 -1.00 -17.27
N LYS A 601 -20.48 -2.00 -17.25
CA LYS A 601 -20.09 -2.84 -18.40
C LYS A 601 -19.54 -2.04 -19.59
N GLN A 602 -19.02 -0.86 -19.33
CA GLN A 602 -18.36 0.01 -20.32
C GLN A 602 -16.87 -0.30 -20.46
N LEU A 603 -16.32 -1.03 -19.50
CA LEU A 603 -14.92 -1.40 -19.41
C LEU A 603 -14.80 -2.79 -18.76
N ASP A 604 -13.82 -3.58 -19.15
CA ASP A 604 -13.49 -4.81 -18.44
C ASP A 604 -12.47 -4.55 -17.30
N PRO A 605 -12.27 -5.49 -16.37
CA PRO A 605 -11.32 -5.30 -15.27
C PRO A 605 -9.88 -5.04 -15.72
N GLU A 606 -9.46 -5.56 -16.88
CA GLU A 606 -8.11 -5.33 -17.42
C GLU A 606 -7.92 -3.91 -17.92
N GLY A 607 -8.87 -3.42 -18.72
CA GLY A 607 -8.94 -2.03 -19.15
C GLY A 607 -8.98 -1.07 -17.96
N ALA A 608 -9.70 -1.41 -16.89
CA ALA A 608 -9.71 -0.61 -15.67
C ALA A 608 -8.33 -0.47 -15.03
N ARG A 609 -7.60 -1.59 -14.86
CA ARG A 609 -6.21 -1.56 -14.34
C ARG A 609 -5.31 -0.70 -15.23
N ASN A 610 -5.41 -0.88 -16.54
CA ASN A 610 -4.59 -0.14 -17.51
C ASN A 610 -4.83 1.38 -17.44
N LEU A 611 -6.10 1.81 -17.35
CA LEU A 611 -6.43 3.23 -17.19
C LEU A 611 -5.98 3.79 -15.85
N ILE A 612 -6.09 3.02 -14.76
CA ILE A 612 -5.63 3.45 -13.43
C ILE A 612 -4.11 3.62 -13.41
N ILE A 613 -3.37 2.70 -14.05
CA ILE A 613 -1.92 2.82 -14.22
C ILE A 613 -1.60 4.11 -14.97
N ALA A 614 -2.19 4.31 -16.16
CA ALA A 614 -1.99 5.53 -16.96
C ALA A 614 -2.31 6.81 -16.18
N GLU A 615 -3.33 6.79 -15.33
CA GLU A 615 -3.70 7.93 -14.49
C GLU A 615 -2.67 8.20 -13.37
N ALA A 616 -2.03 7.16 -12.84
CA ALA A 616 -0.92 7.28 -11.90
C ALA A 616 0.33 7.83 -12.59
N GLU A 617 0.60 7.43 -13.83
CA GLU A 617 1.72 7.93 -14.62
C GLU A 617 1.64 9.42 -14.89
N LYS A 618 0.46 9.93 -15.27
CA LYS A 618 0.20 11.38 -15.43
C LYS A 618 0.54 12.18 -14.18
N ARG A 619 0.54 11.53 -13.00
CA ARG A 619 0.89 12.10 -11.70
C ARG A 619 2.33 11.78 -11.27
N GLY A 620 3.16 11.34 -12.22
CA GLY A 620 4.60 11.16 -12.02
C GLY A 620 4.99 9.78 -11.50
N GLN A 621 4.12 8.76 -11.55
CA GLN A 621 4.52 7.36 -11.33
C GLN A 621 5.08 6.75 -12.62
N THR A 622 6.16 7.36 -13.11
CA THR A 622 6.92 6.86 -14.26
C THR A 622 7.63 5.55 -13.92
N GLU A 623 8.08 4.81 -14.94
CA GLU A 623 8.72 3.49 -14.77
C GLU A 623 9.85 3.49 -13.73
N ASP A 624 10.69 4.52 -13.69
CA ASP A 624 11.78 4.66 -12.72
C ASP A 624 11.29 4.80 -11.27
N LYS A 625 10.07 5.32 -11.07
CA LYS A 625 9.41 5.45 -9.76
C LYS A 625 8.70 4.17 -9.33
N LEU A 626 8.36 3.30 -10.28
CA LEU A 626 7.79 1.99 -10.01
C LEU A 626 8.84 1.02 -9.45
N ILE A 627 10.12 1.28 -9.67
CA ILE A 627 11.24 0.51 -9.11
C ILE A 627 11.53 0.98 -7.67
N PRO A 628 11.46 0.11 -6.66
CA PRO A 628 11.73 0.47 -5.27
C PRO A 628 13.17 0.97 -5.03
N SER A 629 13.34 1.85 -4.03
CA SER A 629 14.64 2.45 -3.67
C SER A 629 15.75 1.43 -3.40
N TRP A 630 15.39 0.29 -2.79
CA TRP A 630 16.33 -0.76 -2.40
C TRP A 630 17.00 -1.45 -3.61
N LYS A 631 16.34 -1.49 -4.78
CA LYS A 631 16.88 -2.15 -5.98
C LYS A 631 18.12 -1.45 -6.50
N ASN A 632 18.10 -0.11 -6.44
CA ASN A 632 19.17 0.75 -6.95
C ASN A 632 20.11 1.25 -5.84
N TYR A 633 20.01 0.69 -4.63
CA TYR A 633 20.85 1.09 -3.51
C TYR A 633 22.31 0.66 -3.71
N LYS A 634 23.20 1.66 -3.81
CA LYS A 634 24.66 1.47 -4.02
C LYS A 634 25.50 1.59 -2.75
N GLY A 635 24.88 1.90 -1.61
CA GLY A 635 25.58 2.07 -0.35
C GLY A 635 25.93 0.73 0.33
N LYS A 636 26.53 0.83 1.52
CA LYS A 636 26.88 -0.35 2.33
C LYS A 636 25.62 -1.08 2.81
N ARG A 637 25.48 -2.35 2.43
CA ARG A 637 24.54 -3.31 3.00
C ARG A 637 25.13 -3.91 4.27
N ARG A 638 24.33 -4.03 5.33
CA ARG A 638 24.77 -4.53 6.64
C ARG A 638 23.87 -5.68 7.09
N ASP A 639 24.43 -6.61 7.84
CA ASP A 639 23.68 -7.68 8.50
C ASP A 639 23.38 -7.30 9.95
N ILE A 640 22.11 -7.37 10.36
CA ILE A 640 21.67 -7.06 11.73
C ILE A 640 22.20 -8.08 12.76
N GLY A 641 22.52 -9.30 12.34
CA GLY A 641 23.05 -10.37 13.18
C GLY A 641 24.55 -10.28 13.45
N ILE A 642 25.30 -9.48 12.68
CA ILE A 642 26.74 -9.29 12.90
C ILE A 642 26.94 -8.06 13.79
N ALA A 643 27.45 -8.28 15.00
CA ALA A 643 27.94 -7.22 15.88
C ALA A 643 29.25 -6.65 15.32
N THR A 644 29.19 -5.83 14.26
CA THR A 644 30.37 -5.09 13.81
C THR A 644 30.53 -3.83 14.67
N THR A 645 31.78 -3.47 14.98
CA THR A 645 32.11 -2.24 15.72
C THR A 645 31.54 -1.04 14.96
N GLY A 646 30.66 -0.24 15.60
CA GLY A 646 29.86 0.80 14.95
C GLY A 646 28.42 0.41 14.57
N LEU A 647 27.95 -0.79 14.92
CA LEU A 647 26.52 -1.19 14.86
C LEU A 647 25.84 -1.17 16.24
N MET A 648 26.12 -0.16 17.06
CA MET A 648 25.09 0.25 18.03
C MET A 648 23.95 0.88 17.20
N GLY A 649 22.75 0.29 17.25
CA GLY A 649 21.62 0.64 16.38
C GLY A 649 21.83 0.27 14.91
N ALA A 650 22.01 -1.02 14.63
CA ALA A 650 22.31 -1.55 13.31
C ALA A 650 21.26 -1.16 12.27
N ALA A 651 19.98 -1.24 12.63
CA ALA A 651 18.80 -0.79 11.86
C ALA A 651 18.46 0.70 12.03
N GLY A 652 19.34 1.44 12.69
CA GLY A 652 19.16 2.82 13.09
C GLY A 652 19.50 2.97 14.57
N LEU A 653 20.38 3.93 14.86
CA LEU A 653 20.65 4.59 16.13
C LEU A 653 21.97 4.26 16.80
N ALA A 654 23.00 4.91 16.27
CA ALA A 654 24.10 5.40 17.08
C ALA A 654 23.57 5.99 18.41
N THR A 655 24.33 5.79 19.49
CA THR A 655 24.11 6.55 20.74
C THR A 655 24.16 8.05 20.42
N ALA A 656 23.56 8.91 21.24
CA ALA A 656 23.65 10.37 21.04
C ALA A 656 25.12 10.88 20.94
N GLU A 657 26.08 10.10 21.44
CA GLU A 657 27.54 10.35 21.35
C GLU A 657 28.19 9.81 20.06
N GLU A 658 27.53 8.92 19.31
CA GLU A 658 28.06 8.27 18.10
C GLU A 658 27.40 8.74 16.80
N ALA A 659 26.58 9.81 16.83
CA ALA A 659 26.20 10.48 15.59
C ALA A 659 27.49 10.84 14.84
N PRO A 660 27.74 10.32 13.62
CA PRO A 660 28.98 10.60 12.95
C PRO A 660 29.05 12.11 12.72
N ALA A 661 30.07 12.74 13.30
CA ALA A 661 30.66 13.92 12.71
C ALA A 661 31.42 13.42 11.47
N GLU A 662 30.73 13.21 10.37
CA GLU A 662 31.38 12.93 9.09
C GLU A 662 31.05 14.04 8.10
N GLU A 663 32.09 14.87 7.97
CA GLU A 663 32.49 15.70 6.83
C GLU A 663 31.36 16.45 6.12
N GLU A 664 31.27 17.74 6.48
CA GLU A 664 30.98 18.76 5.49
C GLU A 664 31.84 18.47 4.26
N GLY A 665 31.20 17.96 3.20
CA GLY A 665 31.74 18.04 1.86
C GLY A 665 31.91 19.52 1.54
N PHE A 666 33.07 20.05 1.90
CA PHE A 666 33.56 21.33 1.42
C PHE A 666 33.43 21.30 -0.10
N ALA A 667 32.47 22.07 -0.61
CA ALA A 667 32.58 22.59 -1.94
C ALA A 667 33.85 23.44 -1.98
N THR A 668 34.97 22.87 -2.41
CA THR A 668 36.10 23.67 -2.85
C THR A 668 35.66 24.42 -4.11
N PRO A 669 35.73 25.76 -4.12
CA PRO A 669 35.34 26.54 -5.28
C PRO A 669 36.44 26.46 -6.33
N GLN A 670 36.10 25.94 -7.52
CA GLN A 670 36.70 26.34 -8.81
C GLN A 670 35.64 26.33 -9.90
#